data_AF-A0A1H2GXC3-F1
#
_entry.id   AF-A0A1H2GXC3-F1
#
_cell.length_a   1.000
_cell.length_b   1.000
_cell.length_c   1.000
_cell.angle_alpha   90.00
_cell.angle_beta   90.00
_cell.angle_gamma   90.00
#
_symmetry.space_group_name_H-M   'P 1'
#
loop_
_entity.id
_entity.type
_entity.pdbx_description
1 polymer ?
#
loop_
_entity_poly.entity_id
_entity_poly.type
_entity_poly.pdbx_seq_one_letter_code
_entity_poly.pdbx_strand_id
1 'polypeptide(L)'
;MSTIKLPPESEVVSWLQQLIEKEELLESIQGQEAITSLTDAVDQEYFLPSFGIDYISRRASAEAADHVLNRLGLLEIISINTSISLTTGEVLRPDILCFNPETKTLVVFEVKRASETERQTVTELAGYEQELRNMLPFLGNFDVCFVVVAADWSTLLVHAVGSMNAWSGKQYLALKLTNDVSGFGLLAHLPEAWHLTGSTNLPVEALPSIDLYLAYKGIDDLESERGDIDSVEGNEDDERLPPRIVLTAMDVIAREGDRAGSHGFMMLWRDVNGFGRGRWCITLTAIDPYAMHSWCRDHGLPQRESEAATFLHNRRDDLLGQTPQTVYDIAKAAFPLLKEHFDPEFGGDFHWQLKTRQYRNRVVPTRFDFWGALGQHAREFVSNPAVRNNYMPFVGLNQLDWTDPAVAMTLVANLSLGAPFPRGVIKCSDAFLTGRVLGDLAVAAFNAVPDKVHAARIEPMVEWAQLEALRFAIEMKQMYVIAEEVVTPMPMLSNDPAKRLESTEMLAQWVRADLISKQHPFHQACFDLGYRHALLFNLLSEQAIDRLSPDEPRAAVCIVRSILKGVLLRAVGSQGQVFKSSGFLQLIAFLEPHLGLNIDLKDESAVSAAIDAIGDEELLADFSGTIVKGVDSIIPVVLHTTRPPFPARVDWEWLKGGVKALFESGDHCPAVIFSQDGMVGSGRLEEPFRCVSSISDPEVEVYVLDESSARNIALKLTWNELKEFHAKRSQGY
;
A
#
# COMPACT_ATOMS: atom_id res chain seq x y z
N MET A 1 11.30 21.67 42.79
CA MET A 1 11.15 22.29 41.46
C MET A 1 9.84 23.08 41.50
N SER A 2 9.91 24.41 41.36
CA SER A 2 8.70 25.23 41.31
C SER A 2 7.96 24.95 40.01
N THR A 3 6.68 24.58 40.10
CA THR A 3 5.78 24.51 38.96
C THR A 3 5.75 25.86 38.27
N ILE A 4 6.31 25.92 37.05
CA ILE A 4 6.20 27.11 36.19
C ILE A 4 4.71 27.36 35.99
N LYS A 5 4.23 28.53 36.41
CA LYS A 5 2.81 28.88 36.35
C LYS A 5 2.47 29.20 34.89
N LEU A 6 1.53 28.45 34.31
CA LEU A 6 1.05 28.71 32.95
C LEU A 6 0.39 30.10 32.89
N PRO A 7 0.64 30.89 31.82
CA PRO A 7 0.05 32.22 31.66
C PRO A 7 -1.48 32.16 31.53
N PRO A 8 -2.20 33.25 31.88
CA PRO A 8 -3.61 33.41 31.53
C PRO A 8 -3.83 33.41 30.02
N GLU A 9 -4.94 32.85 29.57
CA GLU A 9 -5.35 32.80 28.16
C GLU A 9 -5.37 34.21 27.53
N SER A 10 -5.93 35.19 28.24
CA SER A 10 -5.94 36.60 27.81
C SER A 10 -4.56 37.20 27.58
N GLU A 11 -3.53 36.74 28.30
CA GLU A 11 -2.16 37.20 28.13
C GLU A 11 -1.55 36.60 26.84
N VAL A 12 -1.81 35.33 26.58
CA VAL A 12 -1.41 34.65 25.34
C VAL A 12 -2.10 35.28 24.12
N VAL A 13 -3.40 35.54 24.20
CA VAL A 13 -4.16 36.21 23.12
C VAL A 13 -3.61 37.61 22.86
N SER A 14 -3.33 38.40 23.91
CA SER A 14 -2.75 39.74 23.75
C SER A 14 -1.34 39.68 23.14
N TRP A 15 -0.57 38.65 23.46
CA TRP A 15 0.75 38.43 22.87
C TRP A 15 0.66 38.03 21.39
N LEU A 16 -0.25 37.10 21.04
CA LEU A 16 -0.51 36.72 19.65
C LEU A 16 -0.98 37.90 18.82
N GLN A 17 -1.86 38.76 19.36
CA GLN A 17 -2.27 40.01 18.71
C GLN A 17 -1.06 40.88 18.37
N GLN A 18 -0.13 41.08 19.31
CA GLN A 18 1.07 41.90 19.06
C GLN A 18 1.98 41.30 17.98
N LEU A 19 2.12 39.97 17.95
CA LEU A 19 2.88 39.30 16.90
C LEU A 19 2.22 39.46 15.53
N ILE A 20 0.89 39.35 15.45
CA ILE A 20 0.13 39.54 14.21
C ILE A 20 0.26 40.99 13.72
N GLU A 21 0.05 41.98 14.59
CA GLU A 21 0.12 43.40 14.23
C GLU A 21 1.52 43.86 13.77
N LYS A 22 2.57 43.14 14.19
CA LYS A 22 3.96 43.37 13.78
C LYS A 22 4.42 42.50 12.61
N GLU A 23 3.58 41.61 12.11
CA GLU A 23 3.93 40.62 11.08
C GLU A 23 5.07 39.66 11.54
N GLU A 24 5.21 39.45 12.85
CA GLU A 24 6.26 38.61 13.46
C GLU A 24 5.74 37.20 13.83
N LEU A 25 4.44 36.91 13.64
CA LEU A 25 3.82 35.65 14.06
C LEU A 25 4.48 34.44 13.41
N LEU A 26 4.62 34.43 12.09
CA LEU A 26 5.21 33.29 11.38
C LEU A 26 6.64 33.03 11.86
N GLU A 27 7.47 34.06 11.97
CA GLU A 27 8.86 33.95 12.44
C GLU A 27 8.97 33.44 13.89
N SER A 28 7.96 33.70 14.72
CA SER A 28 7.92 33.25 16.12
C SER A 28 7.62 31.75 16.29
N ILE A 29 7.16 31.06 15.25
CA ILE A 29 6.80 29.64 15.30
C ILE A 29 8.07 28.80 15.04
N GLN A 30 8.47 28.01 16.01
CA GLN A 30 9.57 27.07 15.87
C GLN A 30 9.09 25.75 15.25
N GLY A 31 9.99 25.01 14.60
CA GLY A 31 9.70 23.69 14.04
C GLY A 31 9.04 23.67 12.66
N GLN A 32 8.91 24.83 11.99
CA GLN A 32 8.37 24.94 10.63
C GLN A 32 9.14 24.09 9.62
N GLU A 33 10.47 24.15 9.65
CA GLU A 33 11.35 23.40 8.75
C GLU A 33 11.12 21.89 8.82
N ALA A 34 10.78 21.37 10.00
CA ALA A 34 10.48 19.95 10.16
C ALA A 34 9.19 19.57 9.41
N ILE A 35 8.15 20.42 9.46
CA ILE A 35 6.89 20.20 8.74
C ILE A 35 7.11 20.30 7.23
N THR A 36 7.73 21.38 6.77
CA THR A 36 8.01 21.58 5.34
C THR A 36 8.94 20.50 4.79
N SER A 37 9.90 20.02 5.58
CA SER A 37 10.75 18.89 5.19
C SER A 37 9.97 17.59 4.98
N LEU A 38 8.84 17.38 5.67
CA LEU A 38 7.99 16.20 5.52
C LEU A 38 7.11 16.28 4.29
N THR A 39 6.52 17.45 4.02
CA THR A 39 5.70 17.68 2.83
C THR A 39 6.57 17.65 1.56
N ASP A 40 7.74 18.29 1.59
CA ASP A 40 8.73 18.25 0.50
C ASP A 40 9.28 16.84 0.23
N ALA A 41 9.23 15.93 1.21
CA ALA A 41 9.77 14.57 1.03
C ALA A 41 9.04 13.80 -0.07
N VAL A 42 7.76 14.11 -0.27
CA VAL A 42 6.89 13.46 -1.26
C VAL A 42 7.27 13.83 -2.70
N ASP A 43 7.86 15.02 -2.91
CA ASP A 43 8.20 15.54 -4.24
C ASP A 43 9.64 15.26 -4.67
N GLN A 44 10.37 14.41 -3.93
CA GLN A 44 11.76 14.08 -4.27
C GLN A 44 11.86 13.23 -5.54
N GLU A 45 12.83 13.57 -6.39
CA GLU A 45 13.11 12.89 -7.67
C GLU A 45 13.43 11.40 -7.55
N TYR A 46 13.79 10.93 -6.34
CA TYR A 46 14.18 9.55 -6.06
C TYR A 46 13.36 8.88 -4.95
N PHE A 47 12.24 9.47 -4.54
CA PHE A 47 11.36 8.91 -3.51
C PHE A 47 10.07 8.38 -4.13
N LEU A 48 9.79 7.08 -3.92
CA LEU A 48 8.54 6.46 -4.37
C LEU A 48 7.46 6.59 -3.29
N PRO A 49 6.30 7.19 -3.60
CA PRO A 49 5.20 7.24 -2.66
C PRO A 49 4.73 5.83 -2.30
N SER A 50 4.82 5.46 -1.01
CA SER A 50 4.27 4.22 -0.49
C SER A 50 2.88 4.45 0.11
N PHE A 51 1.95 3.54 -0.14
CA PHE A 51 0.70 3.53 0.62
C PHE A 51 0.95 2.90 2.00
N GLY A 52 0.69 3.65 3.06
CA GLY A 52 0.70 3.12 4.42
C GLY A 52 -0.40 3.80 5.23
N ILE A 53 -1.36 3.02 5.75
CA ILE A 53 -2.50 3.56 6.49
C ILE A 53 -2.01 4.43 7.66
N ASP A 54 -1.00 3.93 8.36
CA ASP A 54 -0.37 4.62 9.48
C ASP A 54 0.26 5.96 9.04
N TYR A 55 0.86 6.01 7.84
CA TYR A 55 1.51 7.21 7.31
C TYR A 55 0.51 8.25 6.79
N ILE A 56 -0.66 7.85 6.28
CA ILE A 56 -1.69 8.76 5.75
C ILE A 56 -2.13 9.78 6.80
N SER A 57 -2.40 9.34 8.03
CA SER A 57 -2.84 10.26 9.09
C SER A 57 -1.77 11.28 9.45
N ARG A 58 -0.51 10.84 9.56
CA ARG A 58 0.62 11.73 9.88
C ARG A 58 0.86 12.74 8.76
N ARG A 59 0.81 12.28 7.52
CA ARG A 59 0.99 13.12 6.34
C ARG A 59 -0.12 14.17 6.22
N ALA A 60 -1.38 13.78 6.42
CA ALA A 60 -2.49 14.73 6.38
C ALA A 60 -2.37 15.84 7.43
N SER A 61 -1.89 15.51 8.65
CA SER A 61 -1.58 16.53 9.66
C SER A 61 -0.43 17.45 9.24
N ALA A 62 0.62 16.93 8.60
CA ALA A 62 1.74 17.73 8.11
C ALA A 62 1.33 18.65 6.94
N GLU A 63 0.58 18.13 5.96
CA GLU A 63 0.03 18.90 4.83
C GLU A 63 -0.89 20.03 5.32
N ALA A 64 -1.77 19.74 6.27
CA ALA A 64 -2.65 20.74 6.87
C ALA A 64 -1.86 21.82 7.62
N ALA A 65 -0.85 21.43 8.40
CA ALA A 65 -0.02 22.38 9.12
C ALA A 65 0.80 23.28 8.18
N ASP A 66 1.43 22.70 7.15
CA ASP A 66 2.18 23.45 6.12
C ASP A 66 1.27 24.41 5.36
N HIS A 67 0.06 23.96 5.01
CA HIS A 67 -0.95 24.80 4.35
C HIS A 67 -1.31 26.04 5.18
N VAL A 68 -1.52 25.87 6.49
CA VAL A 68 -1.85 26.97 7.39
C VAL A 68 -0.65 27.88 7.62
N LEU A 69 0.55 27.33 7.85
CA LEU A 69 1.79 28.11 8.04
C LEU A 69 2.03 29.07 6.87
N ASN A 70 1.86 28.58 5.63
CA ASN A 70 1.99 29.39 4.42
C ASN A 70 0.95 30.53 4.28
N ARG A 71 -0.01 30.64 5.20
CA ARG A 71 -1.05 31.69 5.26
C ARG A 71 -0.92 32.61 6.48
N LEU A 72 0.06 32.40 7.35
CA LEU A 72 0.25 33.24 8.54
C LEU A 72 1.16 34.45 8.31
N GLY A 73 1.77 34.58 7.12
CA GLY A 73 2.73 35.64 6.82
C GLY A 73 2.16 37.06 6.90
N LEU A 74 0.92 37.27 6.41
CA LEU A 74 0.21 38.54 6.49
C LEU A 74 -1.23 38.32 6.96
N LEU A 75 -1.61 38.96 8.06
CA LEU A 75 -2.92 38.79 8.68
C LEU A 75 -3.50 40.14 9.12
N GLU A 76 -4.74 40.41 8.70
CA GLU A 76 -5.57 41.50 9.17
C GLU A 76 -6.54 40.99 10.25
N ILE A 77 -6.48 41.57 11.45
CA ILE A 77 -7.38 41.18 12.55
C ILE A 77 -8.79 41.71 12.27
N ILE A 78 -9.76 40.81 12.16
CA ILE A 78 -11.20 41.14 12.05
C ILE A 78 -11.79 41.36 13.44
N SER A 79 -11.51 40.44 14.38
CA SER A 79 -12.16 40.43 15.68
C SER A 79 -11.29 39.73 16.73
N ILE A 80 -11.30 40.25 17.96
CA ILE A 80 -10.64 39.62 19.13
C ILE A 80 -11.68 39.45 20.22
N ASN A 81 -11.86 38.23 20.74
CA ASN A 81 -12.78 37.93 21.86
C ASN A 81 -14.19 38.53 21.71
N THR A 82 -14.66 38.66 20.47
CA THR A 82 -15.92 39.33 20.11
C THR A 82 -16.82 38.36 19.36
N SER A 83 -18.14 38.50 19.57
CA SER A 83 -19.07 37.53 18.99
C SER A 83 -19.12 37.73 17.49
N ILE A 84 -18.94 36.65 16.74
CA ILE A 84 -19.10 36.64 15.28
C ILE A 84 -20.52 36.23 14.85
N SER A 85 -21.41 35.87 15.78
CA SER A 85 -22.79 35.49 15.39
C SER A 85 -23.57 36.66 14.77
N LEU A 86 -24.19 36.38 13.63
CA LEU A 86 -25.16 37.23 12.94
C LEU A 86 -26.52 37.25 13.65
N THR A 87 -26.79 36.27 14.52
CA THR A 87 -28.07 36.10 15.21
C THR A 87 -28.06 36.78 16.57
N THR A 88 -29.06 37.65 16.79
CA THR A 88 -29.23 38.30 18.10
C THR A 88 -29.46 37.27 19.21
N GLY A 89 -28.64 37.31 20.25
CA GLY A 89 -28.76 36.45 21.43
C GLY A 89 -27.84 35.23 21.43
N GLU A 90 -27.19 34.95 20.31
CA GLU A 90 -26.14 33.92 20.21
C GLU A 90 -24.76 34.51 20.47
N VAL A 91 -23.88 33.71 21.07
CA VAL A 91 -22.52 34.13 21.43
C VAL A 91 -21.52 33.10 20.93
N LEU A 92 -20.77 33.46 19.90
CA LEU A 92 -19.70 32.66 19.31
C LEU A 92 -18.44 33.53 19.24
N ARG A 93 -17.49 33.33 20.16
CA ARG A 93 -16.34 34.24 20.36
C ARG A 93 -15.03 33.53 20.10
N PRO A 94 -14.53 33.49 18.85
CA PRO A 94 -13.15 33.07 18.63
C PRO A 94 -12.21 34.01 19.37
N ASP A 95 -11.07 33.48 19.81
CA ASP A 95 -10.06 34.29 20.49
C ASP A 95 -9.53 35.39 19.57
N ILE A 96 -9.16 35.00 18.34
CA ILE A 96 -8.77 35.92 17.26
C ILE A 96 -9.33 35.38 15.95
N LEU A 97 -9.99 36.25 15.18
CA LEU A 97 -10.34 36.00 13.78
C LEU A 97 -9.53 36.95 12.92
N CYS A 98 -8.80 36.40 11.97
CA CYS A 98 -8.00 37.14 11.01
C CYS A 98 -8.42 36.84 9.57
N PHE A 99 -8.02 37.72 8.66
CA PHE A 99 -8.09 37.53 7.23
C PHE A 99 -6.71 37.71 6.62
N ASN A 100 -6.27 36.77 5.78
CA ASN A 100 -5.09 36.96 4.95
C ASN A 100 -5.54 37.56 3.61
N PRO A 101 -5.15 38.80 3.27
CA PRO A 101 -5.60 39.46 2.04
C PRO A 101 -4.91 38.92 0.77
N GLU A 102 -3.73 38.31 0.89
CA GLU A 102 -2.98 37.75 -0.26
C GLU A 102 -3.60 36.44 -0.73
N THR A 103 -3.93 35.55 0.21
CA THR A 103 -4.50 34.23 -0.07
C THR A 103 -6.03 34.24 -0.02
N LYS A 104 -6.65 35.31 0.47
CA LYS A 104 -8.10 35.45 0.72
C LYS A 104 -8.64 34.38 1.66
N THR A 105 -7.89 34.02 2.69
CA THR A 105 -8.27 32.98 3.65
C THR A 105 -8.60 33.56 5.02
N LEU A 106 -9.59 33.00 5.68
CA LEU A 106 -9.90 33.29 7.08
C LEU A 106 -9.03 32.42 7.99
N VAL A 107 -8.50 33.00 9.06
CA VAL A 107 -7.69 32.29 10.05
C VAL A 107 -8.30 32.48 11.43
N VAL A 108 -8.70 31.38 12.06
CA VAL A 108 -9.33 31.37 13.38
C VAL A 108 -8.33 30.84 14.39
N PHE A 109 -8.02 31.64 15.41
CA PHE A 109 -7.17 31.23 16.52
C PHE A 109 -8.02 30.83 17.72
N GLU A 110 -7.59 29.78 18.40
CA GLU A 110 -8.21 29.27 19.60
C GLU A 110 -7.12 28.81 20.59
N VAL A 111 -7.13 29.36 21.81
CA VAL A 111 -6.09 29.17 22.82
C VAL A 111 -6.62 28.31 23.97
N LYS A 112 -5.86 27.28 24.36
CA LYS A 112 -6.23 26.32 25.41
C LYS A 112 -5.14 26.19 26.48
N ARG A 113 -5.55 26.27 27.75
CA ARG A 113 -4.63 26.27 28.91
C ARG A 113 -4.68 24.98 29.74
N ALA A 114 -5.82 24.31 29.84
CA ALA A 114 -6.05 23.22 30.79
C ALA A 114 -6.81 22.06 30.15
N SER A 115 -6.54 20.85 30.63
CA SER A 115 -7.13 19.61 30.10
C SER A 115 -8.65 19.50 30.25
N GLU A 116 -9.27 20.35 31.06
CA GLU A 116 -10.71 20.30 31.37
C GLU A 116 -11.60 20.97 30.31
N THR A 117 -11.07 21.91 29.49
CA THR A 117 -11.86 22.67 28.48
C THR A 117 -11.77 22.10 27.05
N GLU A 118 -11.09 20.97 26.87
CA GLU A 118 -10.77 20.39 25.56
C GLU A 118 -11.98 19.79 24.84
N ARG A 119 -13.00 19.34 25.60
CA ARG A 119 -14.26 18.84 25.03
C ARG A 119 -15.04 19.92 24.27
N GLN A 120 -14.76 21.20 24.52
CA GLN A 120 -15.46 22.31 23.90
C GLN A 120 -14.77 22.81 22.64
N THR A 121 -13.45 22.60 22.50
CA THR A 121 -12.65 23.21 21.42
C THR A 121 -13.17 22.85 20.03
N VAL A 122 -13.46 21.58 19.78
CA VAL A 122 -13.93 21.14 18.45
C VAL A 122 -15.33 21.63 18.16
N THR A 123 -16.19 21.66 19.19
CA THR A 123 -17.56 22.18 19.06
C THR A 123 -17.57 23.69 18.84
N GLU A 124 -16.65 24.43 19.47
CA GLU A 124 -16.46 25.87 19.29
C GLU A 124 -15.98 26.16 17.86
N LEU A 125 -14.93 25.49 17.41
CA LEU A 125 -14.37 25.68 16.07
C LEU A 125 -15.36 25.31 14.97
N ALA A 126 -16.14 24.23 15.13
CA ALA A 126 -17.22 23.89 14.22
C ALA A 126 -18.35 24.95 14.23
N GLY A 127 -18.67 25.50 15.40
CA GLY A 127 -19.62 26.61 15.53
C GLY A 127 -19.14 27.87 14.81
N TYR A 128 -17.86 28.21 14.96
CA TYR A 128 -17.25 29.33 14.25
C TYR A 128 -17.26 29.11 12.73
N GLU A 129 -16.89 27.91 12.27
CA GLU A 129 -16.94 27.57 10.84
C GLU A 129 -18.35 27.75 10.27
N GLN A 130 -19.37 27.26 10.97
CA GLN A 130 -20.75 27.38 10.53
C GLN A 130 -21.17 28.85 10.43
N GLU A 131 -20.77 29.68 11.39
CA GLU A 131 -21.10 31.10 11.38
C GLU A 131 -20.39 31.86 10.26
N LEU A 132 -19.13 31.52 9.99
CA LEU A 132 -18.40 32.04 8.83
C LEU A 132 -19.06 31.63 7.51
N ARG A 133 -19.57 30.39 7.41
CA ARG A 133 -20.34 29.92 6.25
C ARG A 133 -21.70 30.61 6.10
N ASN A 134 -22.32 31.04 7.20
CA ASN A 134 -23.54 31.86 7.15
C ASN A 134 -23.24 33.23 6.52
N MET A 135 -22.05 33.81 6.80
CA MET A 135 -21.60 35.06 6.18
C MET A 135 -21.15 34.87 4.73
N LEU A 136 -20.43 33.78 4.46
CA LEU A 136 -19.80 33.46 3.18
C LEU A 136 -20.22 32.05 2.72
N PRO A 137 -21.38 31.92 2.06
CA PRO A 137 -21.80 30.64 1.50
C PRO A 137 -20.76 30.09 0.53
N PHE A 138 -20.58 28.77 0.52
CA PHE A 138 -19.62 28.03 -0.31
C PHE A 138 -18.13 28.14 0.08
N LEU A 139 -17.80 28.61 1.29
CA LEU A 139 -16.44 28.47 1.83
C LEU A 139 -15.97 27.01 1.75
N GLY A 140 -14.88 26.80 1.01
CA GLY A 140 -14.18 25.52 0.93
C GLY A 140 -13.38 25.25 2.20
N ASN A 141 -12.99 23.99 2.39
CA ASN A 141 -12.19 23.61 3.56
C ASN A 141 -10.81 24.30 3.61
N PHE A 142 -10.27 24.73 2.47
CA PHE A 142 -9.00 25.45 2.37
C PHE A 142 -9.13 26.98 2.53
N ASP A 143 -10.35 27.51 2.55
CA ASP A 143 -10.61 28.94 2.70
C ASP A 143 -10.67 29.37 4.18
N VAL A 144 -10.80 28.40 5.09
CA VAL A 144 -10.82 28.60 6.54
C VAL A 144 -9.73 27.75 7.18
N CYS A 145 -8.76 28.42 7.79
CA CYS A 145 -7.66 27.83 8.53
C CYS A 145 -7.89 27.97 10.02
N PHE A 146 -7.54 26.93 10.79
CA PHE A 146 -7.64 26.93 12.25
C PHE A 146 -6.25 26.85 12.86
N VAL A 147 -5.98 27.68 13.86
CA VAL A 147 -4.76 27.65 14.66
C VAL A 147 -5.13 27.38 16.10
N VAL A 148 -4.81 26.18 16.58
CA VAL A 148 -5.06 25.78 17.96
C VAL A 148 -3.76 25.91 18.75
N VAL A 149 -3.73 26.80 19.73
CA VAL A 149 -2.57 27.02 20.60
C VAL A 149 -2.85 26.39 21.95
N ALA A 150 -2.09 25.37 22.34
CA ALA A 150 -2.29 24.71 23.62
C ALA A 150 -1.00 24.57 24.43
N ALA A 151 -1.08 24.80 25.74
CA ALA A 151 0.03 24.52 26.66
C ALA A 151 0.21 23.02 26.90
N ASP A 152 -0.90 22.30 26.96
CA ASP A 152 -0.95 20.85 27.07
C ASP A 152 -1.80 20.28 25.93
N TRP A 153 -1.30 19.22 25.32
CA TRP A 153 -1.94 18.54 24.19
C TRP A 153 -2.42 17.19 24.69
N SER A 154 -3.61 17.14 25.30
CA SER A 154 -4.14 15.86 25.76
C SER A 154 -4.48 14.94 24.61
N THR A 155 -4.66 13.66 24.95
CA THR A 155 -5.18 12.63 24.05
C THR A 155 -6.44 13.09 23.30
N LEU A 156 -7.40 13.75 23.96
CA LEU A 156 -8.64 14.15 23.30
C LEU A 156 -8.41 15.24 22.25
N LEU A 157 -7.63 16.26 22.58
CA LEU A 157 -7.34 17.37 21.67
C LEU A 157 -6.50 16.88 20.47
N VAL A 158 -5.50 16.03 20.73
CA VAL A 158 -4.67 15.39 19.70
C VAL A 158 -5.53 14.57 18.74
N HIS A 159 -6.38 13.66 19.24
CA HIS A 159 -7.25 12.87 18.37
C HIS A 159 -8.24 13.72 17.59
N ALA A 160 -8.76 14.79 18.19
CA ALA A 160 -9.74 15.61 17.53
C ALA A 160 -9.14 16.45 16.38
N VAL A 161 -8.01 17.15 16.63
CA VAL A 161 -7.32 17.92 15.58
C VAL A 161 -6.79 16.98 14.49
N GLY A 162 -6.17 15.87 14.88
CA GLY A 162 -5.69 14.89 13.90
C GLY A 162 -6.83 14.29 13.07
N SER A 163 -8.02 14.08 13.65
CA SER A 163 -9.19 13.56 12.93
C SER A 163 -9.75 14.58 11.94
N MET A 164 -9.77 15.87 12.33
CA MET A 164 -10.17 16.96 11.45
C MET A 164 -9.24 17.07 10.24
N ASN A 165 -7.93 16.93 10.45
CA ASN A 165 -6.94 16.93 9.37
C ASN A 165 -7.05 15.67 8.50
N ALA A 166 -6.96 14.48 9.10
CA ALA A 166 -6.86 13.22 8.35
C ALA A 166 -8.15 12.75 7.68
N TRP A 167 -9.30 12.93 8.32
CA TRP A 167 -10.57 12.32 7.88
C TRP A 167 -11.61 13.33 7.40
N SER A 168 -11.51 14.58 7.84
CA SER A 168 -12.45 15.65 7.45
C SER A 168 -11.87 16.65 6.44
N GLY A 169 -10.58 16.50 6.08
CA GLY A 169 -9.88 17.36 5.11
C GLY A 169 -9.83 18.83 5.54
N LYS A 170 -9.85 19.11 6.85
CA LYS A 170 -9.77 20.46 7.40
C LYS A 170 -8.32 20.88 7.58
N GLN A 171 -8.11 22.20 7.68
CA GLN A 171 -6.78 22.80 7.75
C GLN A 171 -6.52 23.32 9.17
N TYR A 172 -6.00 22.45 10.05
CA TYR A 172 -5.66 22.83 11.42
C TYR A 172 -4.14 22.80 11.63
N LEU A 173 -3.62 23.91 12.15
CA LEU A 173 -2.28 24.01 12.72
C LEU A 173 -2.36 23.86 14.24
N ALA A 174 -1.64 22.86 14.75
CA ALA A 174 -1.46 22.63 16.17
C ALA A 174 -0.17 23.31 16.64
N LEU A 175 -0.29 24.24 17.58
CA LEU A 175 0.85 24.93 18.20
C LEU A 175 0.92 24.58 19.69
N LYS A 176 2.10 24.19 20.15
CA LYS A 176 2.42 24.03 21.56
C LYS A 176 2.96 25.34 22.12
N LEU A 177 2.31 25.85 23.15
CA LEU A 177 2.80 27.00 23.90
C LEU A 177 3.99 26.57 24.76
N THR A 178 5.14 27.19 24.51
CA THR A 178 6.35 27.03 25.31
C THR A 178 6.57 28.27 26.16
N ASN A 179 7.18 28.09 27.33
CA ASN A 179 7.51 29.18 28.23
C ASN A 179 8.96 29.00 28.68
N ASP A 180 9.81 29.95 28.32
CA ASP A 180 11.23 29.96 28.67
C ASP A 180 11.58 31.23 29.47
N VAL A 181 12.87 31.43 29.74
CA VAL A 181 13.35 32.58 30.52
C VAL A 181 13.16 33.91 29.77
N SER A 182 12.99 33.86 28.45
CA SER A 182 12.76 35.01 27.55
C SER A 182 11.28 35.34 27.32
N GLY A 183 10.35 34.43 27.62
CA GLY A 183 8.91 34.65 27.53
C GLY A 183 8.17 33.49 26.88
N PHE A 184 7.14 33.82 26.10
CA PHE A 184 6.34 32.85 25.36
C PHE A 184 7.01 32.48 24.04
N GLY A 185 6.87 31.23 23.62
CA GLY A 185 7.25 30.75 22.30
C GLY A 185 6.20 29.78 21.74
N LEU A 186 6.12 29.67 20.42
CA LEU A 186 5.26 28.71 19.74
C LEU A 186 6.13 27.62 19.11
N LEU A 187 5.74 26.36 19.31
CA LEU A 187 6.34 25.22 18.64
C LEU A 187 5.28 24.52 17.82
N ALA A 188 5.53 24.31 16.54
CA ALA A 188 4.63 23.53 15.70
C ALA A 188 4.58 22.07 16.19
N HIS A 189 3.37 21.55 16.36
CA HIS A 189 3.09 20.22 16.86
C HIS A 189 2.30 19.45 15.81
N LEU A 190 2.67 18.20 15.53
CA LEU A 190 1.94 17.32 14.61
C LEU A 190 1.09 16.34 15.43
N PRO A 191 -0.24 16.49 15.46
CA PRO A 191 -1.12 15.58 16.16
C PRO A 191 -1.31 14.29 15.36
N GLU A 192 -1.25 13.16 16.04
CA GLU A 192 -1.49 11.84 15.47
C GLU A 192 -2.89 11.34 15.90
N ALA A 193 -3.83 11.26 14.96
CA ALA A 193 -5.17 10.75 15.25
C ALA A 193 -5.28 9.22 15.18
N TRP A 194 -4.23 8.57 14.71
CA TRP A 194 -4.23 7.16 14.36
C TRP A 194 -3.30 6.37 15.27
N HIS A 195 -3.77 5.21 15.75
CA HIS A 195 -2.92 4.27 16.44
C HIS A 195 -2.21 3.40 15.40
N LEU A 196 -0.88 3.31 15.49
CA LEU A 196 -0.08 2.50 14.57
C LEU A 196 -0.59 1.06 14.53
N THR A 197 -1.00 0.62 13.36
CA THR A 197 -1.45 -0.76 13.12
C THR A 197 -0.27 -1.68 12.86
N GLY A 198 0.84 -1.14 12.36
CA GLY A 198 1.97 -1.92 11.87
C GLY A 198 1.70 -2.57 10.50
N SER A 199 0.57 -2.25 9.86
CA SER A 199 0.24 -2.77 8.54
C SER A 199 0.91 -1.95 7.45
N THR A 200 1.67 -2.63 6.59
CA THR A 200 2.26 -2.03 5.39
C THR A 200 1.36 -2.14 4.16
N ASN A 201 0.38 -3.06 4.18
CA ASN A 201 -0.53 -3.33 3.07
C ASN A 201 -1.98 -3.47 3.57
N LEU A 202 -2.95 -3.45 2.66
CA LEU A 202 -4.34 -3.82 2.92
C LEU A 202 -4.45 -5.35 2.94
N PRO A 203 -5.03 -5.97 3.99
CA PRO A 203 -5.31 -7.40 3.96
C PRO A 203 -6.33 -7.72 2.86
N VAL A 204 -6.21 -8.91 2.28
CA VAL A 204 -7.01 -9.34 1.13
C VAL A 204 -8.51 -9.33 1.44
N GLU A 205 -8.86 -9.64 2.68
CA GLU A 205 -10.23 -9.66 3.21
C GLU A 205 -10.83 -8.26 3.32
N ALA A 206 -10.01 -7.21 3.42
CA ALA A 206 -10.46 -5.83 3.51
C ALA A 206 -10.77 -5.17 2.17
N LEU A 207 -10.79 -5.95 1.09
CA LEU A 207 -11.15 -5.51 -0.26
C LEU A 207 -12.41 -6.24 -0.77
N PRO A 208 -13.56 -6.18 -0.07
CA PRO A 208 -14.81 -6.68 -0.61
C PRO A 208 -15.15 -5.97 -1.92
N SER A 209 -15.72 -6.72 -2.84
CA SER A 209 -15.94 -6.24 -4.20
C SER A 209 -17.27 -6.74 -4.75
N ILE A 210 -17.94 -5.87 -5.51
CA ILE A 210 -19.21 -6.16 -6.19
C ILE A 210 -19.08 -5.90 -7.69
N ASP A 211 -19.84 -6.64 -8.48
CA ASP A 211 -19.96 -6.42 -9.93
C ASP A 211 -21.26 -5.71 -10.25
N LEU A 212 -21.17 -4.63 -11.03
CA LEU A 212 -22.29 -3.95 -11.66
C LEU A 212 -22.31 -4.33 -13.14
N TYR A 213 -23.13 -5.31 -13.49
CA TYR A 213 -23.33 -5.78 -14.86
C TYR A 213 -24.20 -4.79 -15.64
N LEU A 214 -23.80 -4.49 -16.88
CA LEU A 214 -24.49 -3.56 -17.77
C LEU A 214 -25.02 -4.31 -18.99
N ALA A 215 -26.20 -4.90 -18.86
CA ALA A 215 -26.92 -5.49 -19.98
C ALA A 215 -27.59 -4.38 -20.82
N TYR A 216 -27.46 -4.37 -22.14
CA TYR A 216 -28.17 -3.37 -22.94
C TYR A 216 -29.67 -3.65 -22.97
N LYS A 217 -30.47 -2.59 -22.91
CA LYS A 217 -31.92 -2.68 -23.08
C LYS A 217 -32.28 -3.14 -24.48
N GLY A 218 -33.25 -4.03 -24.59
CA GLY A 218 -33.81 -4.50 -25.87
C GLY A 218 -33.00 -5.58 -26.59
N ILE A 219 -31.98 -6.17 -25.97
CA ILE A 219 -31.27 -7.33 -26.54
C ILE A 219 -32.17 -8.57 -26.59
N ASP A 220 -33.05 -8.76 -25.59
CA ASP A 220 -33.98 -9.90 -25.55
C ASP A 220 -35.03 -9.88 -26.68
N ASP A 221 -35.28 -8.72 -27.31
CA ASP A 221 -36.22 -8.60 -28.43
C ASP A 221 -35.59 -9.05 -29.77
N LEU A 222 -34.25 -9.06 -29.87
CA LEU A 222 -33.51 -9.38 -31.09
C LEU A 222 -33.15 -10.87 -31.23
N GLU A 223 -33.28 -11.68 -30.17
CA GLU A 223 -33.10 -13.14 -30.29
C GLU A 223 -34.20 -13.82 -31.14
N SER A 224 -35.27 -13.11 -31.49
CA SER A 224 -36.32 -13.58 -32.39
C SER A 224 -35.98 -13.45 -33.89
N GLU A 225 -34.90 -12.75 -34.24
CA GLU A 225 -34.38 -12.63 -35.62
C GLU A 225 -32.90 -13.07 -35.67
N ARG A 226 -32.62 -14.33 -35.31
CA ARG A 226 -31.36 -14.99 -35.67
C ARG A 226 -31.34 -15.27 -37.19
N GLY A 227 -31.02 -14.23 -37.94
CA GLY A 227 -30.69 -14.28 -39.36
C GLY A 227 -30.00 -12.98 -39.74
N ASP A 228 -28.66 -13.01 -39.75
CA ASP A 228 -27.80 -12.02 -40.41
C ASP A 228 -27.91 -10.55 -39.92
N ILE A 229 -27.45 -10.26 -38.70
CA ILE A 229 -26.90 -8.92 -38.38
C ILE A 229 -25.38 -9.04 -38.24
N ASP A 230 -24.75 -9.51 -39.31
CA ASP A 230 -23.33 -9.34 -39.63
C ASP A 230 -23.17 -8.10 -40.54
N SER A 231 -23.82 -6.97 -40.21
CA SER A 231 -23.61 -5.68 -40.89
C SER A 231 -24.31 -4.51 -40.20
N VAL A 232 -23.82 -4.11 -39.04
CA VAL A 232 -23.54 -2.68 -38.90
C VAL A 232 -22.07 -2.56 -39.26
N GLU A 233 -21.76 -1.95 -40.41
CA GLU A 233 -20.40 -1.54 -40.79
C GLU A 233 -19.90 -0.45 -39.80
N GLY A 234 -19.70 -0.83 -38.54
CA GLY A 234 -18.90 -0.13 -37.56
C GLY A 234 -17.54 -0.83 -37.50
N ASN A 235 -16.45 -0.08 -37.52
CA ASN A 235 -15.10 -0.62 -37.35
C ASN A 235 -15.07 -1.64 -36.20
N GLU A 236 -14.45 -2.81 -36.38
CA GLU A 236 -14.19 -3.78 -35.30
C GLU A 236 -13.50 -3.13 -34.06
N ASP A 237 -12.86 -1.97 -34.25
CA ASP A 237 -12.28 -1.15 -33.18
C ASP A 237 -13.31 -0.46 -32.26
N ASP A 238 -14.52 -0.15 -32.73
CA ASP A 238 -15.58 0.54 -31.94
C ASP A 238 -16.15 -0.38 -30.85
N GLU A 239 -16.09 -1.69 -31.10
CA GLU A 239 -16.56 -2.74 -30.21
C GLU A 239 -15.67 -2.96 -28.97
N ARG A 240 -14.40 -2.56 -29.03
CA ARG A 240 -13.46 -2.70 -27.90
C ARG A 240 -13.49 -1.52 -26.94
N LEU A 241 -14.12 -0.41 -27.34
CA LEU A 241 -14.17 0.80 -26.54
C LEU A 241 -15.43 0.83 -25.67
N PRO A 242 -15.30 1.22 -24.39
CA PRO A 242 -16.46 1.35 -23.52
C PRO A 242 -17.37 2.51 -23.97
N PRO A 243 -18.71 2.36 -23.88
CA PRO A 243 -19.63 3.46 -24.16
C PRO A 243 -19.34 4.66 -23.26
N ARG A 244 -19.37 5.87 -23.82
CA ARG A 244 -19.05 7.11 -23.07
C ARG A 244 -19.90 7.29 -21.81
N ILE A 245 -21.16 6.87 -21.84
CA ILE A 245 -22.06 6.94 -20.68
C ILE A 245 -21.58 6.07 -19.51
N VAL A 246 -20.87 4.96 -19.79
CA VAL A 246 -20.28 4.09 -18.77
C VAL A 246 -19.08 4.78 -18.13
N LEU A 247 -18.26 5.49 -18.92
CA LEU A 247 -17.17 6.31 -18.39
C LEU A 247 -17.71 7.43 -17.49
N THR A 248 -18.77 8.13 -17.92
CA THR A 248 -19.43 9.14 -17.08
C THR A 248 -20.02 8.53 -15.81
N ALA A 249 -20.56 7.31 -15.88
CA ALA A 249 -21.05 6.59 -14.70
C ALA A 249 -19.92 6.29 -13.70
N MET A 250 -18.73 5.88 -14.16
CA MET A 250 -17.56 5.71 -13.30
C MET A 250 -17.20 7.02 -12.58
N ASP A 251 -17.15 8.15 -13.32
CA ASP A 251 -16.85 9.45 -12.71
C ASP A 251 -17.88 9.84 -11.61
N VAL A 252 -19.16 9.51 -11.82
CA VAL A 252 -20.21 9.75 -10.82
C VAL A 252 -19.98 8.88 -9.59
N ILE A 253 -19.69 7.58 -9.78
CA ILE A 253 -19.40 6.64 -8.69
C ILE A 253 -18.20 7.11 -7.86
N ALA A 254 -17.10 7.51 -8.50
CA ALA A 254 -15.90 7.97 -7.81
C ALA A 254 -16.18 9.21 -6.94
N ARG A 255 -16.87 10.22 -7.51
CA ARG A 255 -17.25 11.45 -6.79
C ARG A 255 -18.21 11.19 -5.63
N GLU A 256 -19.10 10.23 -5.79
CA GLU A 256 -20.02 9.83 -4.72
C GLU A 256 -19.31 9.05 -3.62
N GLY A 257 -18.29 8.27 -3.98
CA GLY A 257 -17.36 7.67 -3.03
C GLY A 257 -16.61 8.71 -2.19
N ASP A 258 -16.07 9.75 -2.84
CA ASP A 258 -15.44 10.90 -2.17
C ASP A 258 -16.43 11.61 -1.23
N ARG A 259 -17.65 11.89 -1.72
CA ARG A 259 -18.70 12.58 -0.95
C ARG A 259 -19.15 11.79 0.27
N ALA A 260 -19.16 10.46 0.18
CA ALA A 260 -19.51 9.56 1.27
C ALA A 260 -18.36 9.36 2.30
N GLY A 261 -17.16 9.89 2.03
CA GLY A 261 -15.97 9.60 2.84
C GLY A 261 -15.51 8.13 2.74
N SER A 262 -15.90 7.43 1.66
CA SER A 262 -15.46 6.07 1.38
C SER A 262 -14.10 6.07 0.68
N HIS A 263 -13.42 4.93 0.67
CA HIS A 263 -12.12 4.76 0.04
C HIS A 263 -12.11 3.46 -0.77
N GLY A 264 -11.69 3.52 -2.03
CA GLY A 264 -11.78 2.35 -2.91
C GLY A 264 -11.31 2.61 -4.32
N PHE A 265 -11.49 1.60 -5.16
CA PHE A 265 -11.20 1.63 -6.59
C PHE A 265 -12.25 0.85 -7.36
N MET A 266 -12.30 1.06 -8.66
CA MET A 266 -13.16 0.30 -9.55
C MET A 266 -12.41 -0.07 -10.83
N MET A 267 -12.81 -1.19 -11.42
CA MET A 267 -12.31 -1.69 -12.70
C MET A 267 -13.48 -1.84 -13.65
N LEU A 268 -13.46 -1.11 -14.76
CA LEU A 268 -14.31 -1.38 -15.92
C LEU A 268 -13.65 -2.45 -16.79
N TRP A 269 -14.45 -3.44 -17.16
CA TRP A 269 -13.97 -4.55 -17.96
C TRP A 269 -15.02 -5.06 -18.94
N ARG A 270 -14.50 -5.77 -19.95
CA ARG A 270 -15.28 -6.42 -21.00
C ARG A 270 -15.29 -7.93 -20.80
N ASP A 271 -16.47 -8.54 -20.92
CA ASP A 271 -16.59 -10.00 -21.02
C ASP A 271 -16.27 -10.44 -22.46
N VAL A 272 -15.32 -11.35 -22.61
CA VAL A 272 -14.89 -11.89 -23.91
C VAL A 272 -15.58 -13.21 -24.24
N ASN A 273 -15.91 -14.01 -23.23
CA ASN A 273 -16.42 -15.37 -23.40
C ASN A 273 -17.92 -15.50 -23.13
N GLY A 274 -18.62 -14.38 -22.89
CA GLY A 274 -20.07 -14.31 -22.80
C GLY A 274 -20.64 -15.07 -21.61
N PHE A 275 -19.85 -15.22 -20.54
CA PHE A 275 -20.30 -15.90 -19.32
C PHE A 275 -21.12 -14.97 -18.39
N GLY A 276 -21.08 -13.66 -18.63
CA GLY A 276 -21.81 -12.64 -17.91
C GLY A 276 -23.13 -12.22 -18.58
N ARG A 277 -23.92 -11.42 -17.86
CA ARG A 277 -25.25 -10.93 -18.30
C ARG A 277 -25.18 -9.70 -19.20
N GLY A 278 -23.98 -9.19 -19.50
CA GLY A 278 -23.77 -8.00 -20.31
C GLY A 278 -22.32 -7.92 -20.80
N ARG A 279 -22.08 -7.14 -21.86
CA ARG A 279 -20.75 -6.97 -22.47
C ARG A 279 -19.78 -6.21 -21.56
N TRP A 280 -20.30 -5.26 -20.79
CA TRP A 280 -19.55 -4.36 -19.92
C TRP A 280 -19.95 -4.58 -18.47
N CYS A 281 -18.96 -4.50 -17.58
CA CYS A 281 -19.20 -4.57 -16.15
C CYS A 281 -18.18 -3.70 -15.41
N ILE A 282 -18.65 -3.07 -14.33
CA ILE A 282 -17.81 -2.33 -13.40
C ILE A 282 -17.69 -3.17 -12.13
N THR A 283 -16.49 -3.63 -11.81
CA THR A 283 -16.21 -4.17 -10.47
C THR A 283 -15.84 -3.01 -9.56
N LEU A 284 -16.56 -2.83 -8.46
CA LEU A 284 -16.25 -1.85 -7.42
C LEU A 284 -15.65 -2.56 -6.23
N THR A 285 -14.58 -2.00 -5.67
CA THR A 285 -13.90 -2.50 -4.48
C THR A 285 -13.72 -1.35 -3.50
N ALA A 286 -14.19 -1.52 -2.26
CA ALA A 286 -14.03 -0.53 -1.20
C ALA A 286 -13.27 -1.13 -0.02
N ILE A 287 -12.56 -0.29 0.74
CA ILE A 287 -11.90 -0.71 1.97
C ILE A 287 -12.95 -1.02 3.02
N ASP A 288 -12.95 -2.25 3.55
CA ASP A 288 -13.79 -2.63 4.68
C ASP A 288 -13.09 -2.34 6.02
N PRO A 289 -13.58 -1.38 6.82
CA PRO A 289 -12.99 -1.08 8.12
C PRO A 289 -13.13 -2.22 9.13
N TYR A 290 -14.11 -3.13 8.97
CA TYR A 290 -14.29 -4.26 9.90
C TYR A 290 -13.25 -5.36 9.66
N ALA A 291 -13.02 -5.73 8.40
CA ALA A 291 -11.92 -6.60 8.02
C ALA A 291 -10.55 -6.03 8.41
N MET A 292 -10.34 -4.72 8.23
CA MET A 292 -9.15 -4.03 8.72
C MET A 292 -8.96 -4.20 10.22
N HIS A 293 -10.00 -3.91 11.01
CA HIS A 293 -9.94 -4.04 12.46
C HIS A 293 -9.59 -5.48 12.89
N SER A 294 -10.26 -6.47 12.31
CA SER A 294 -10.00 -7.88 12.63
C SER A 294 -8.55 -8.25 12.31
N TRP A 295 -8.06 -7.89 11.13
CA TRP A 295 -6.69 -8.20 10.73
C TRP A 295 -5.66 -7.52 11.62
N CYS A 296 -5.83 -6.23 11.91
CA CYS A 296 -4.91 -5.46 12.75
C CYS A 296 -4.85 -6.00 14.18
N ARG A 297 -5.97 -6.48 14.70
CA ARG A 297 -6.01 -7.11 16.02
C ARG A 297 -5.29 -8.46 16.05
N ASP A 298 -5.40 -9.25 14.98
CA ASP A 298 -4.83 -10.60 14.91
C ASP A 298 -3.33 -10.60 14.51
N HIS A 299 -2.89 -9.62 13.73
CA HIS A 299 -1.54 -9.61 13.12
C HIS A 299 -0.75 -8.31 13.34
N GLY A 300 -1.40 -7.22 13.72
CA GLY A 300 -0.80 -5.91 13.89
C GLY A 300 -0.12 -5.72 15.25
N LEU A 301 0.15 -4.46 15.59
CA LEU A 301 0.69 -4.12 16.91
C LEU A 301 -0.34 -4.41 18.01
N PRO A 302 0.08 -5.02 19.15
CA PRO A 302 -0.78 -5.22 20.31
C PRO A 302 -1.49 -3.94 20.75
N GLN A 303 -2.81 -4.00 20.83
CA GLN A 303 -3.65 -2.88 21.25
C GLN A 303 -4.25 -3.13 22.64
N ARG A 304 -4.56 -2.05 23.35
CA ARG A 304 -5.34 -2.16 24.59
C ARG A 304 -6.75 -2.65 24.27
N GLU A 305 -7.17 -3.73 24.92
CA GLU A 305 -8.56 -4.22 24.84
C GLU A 305 -9.54 -3.18 25.41
N SER A 306 -10.57 -2.88 24.62
CA SER A 306 -11.73 -2.09 25.03
C SER A 306 -13.01 -2.87 24.76
N GLU A 307 -14.10 -2.52 25.45
CA GLU A 307 -15.41 -3.14 25.23
C GLU A 307 -15.87 -2.98 23.77
N ALA A 308 -15.60 -1.82 23.15
CA ALA A 308 -15.92 -1.56 21.76
C ALA A 308 -15.11 -2.46 20.80
N ALA A 309 -13.79 -2.55 20.98
CA ALA A 309 -12.93 -3.44 20.20
C ALA A 309 -13.31 -4.92 20.39
N THR A 310 -13.65 -5.31 21.62
CA THR A 310 -14.12 -6.67 21.93
C THR A 310 -15.44 -6.98 21.24
N PHE A 311 -16.40 -6.05 21.26
CA PHE A 311 -17.68 -6.21 20.58
C PHE A 311 -17.52 -6.39 19.07
N LEU A 312 -16.69 -5.55 18.43
CA LEU A 312 -16.44 -5.64 16.99
C LEU A 312 -15.78 -6.95 16.60
N HIS A 313 -14.73 -7.35 17.33
CA HIS A 313 -14.03 -8.59 17.06
C HIS A 313 -14.89 -9.84 17.28
N ASN A 314 -15.72 -9.85 18.33
CA ASN A 314 -16.64 -10.97 18.57
C ASN A 314 -17.71 -11.13 17.48
N ARG A 315 -17.94 -10.10 16.65
CA ARG A 315 -18.84 -10.14 15.50
C ARG A 315 -18.13 -10.35 14.17
N ARG A 316 -16.82 -10.60 14.16
CA ARG A 316 -16.06 -10.75 12.92
C ARG A 316 -16.68 -11.81 11.99
N ASP A 317 -17.15 -12.93 12.53
CA ASP A 317 -17.69 -14.02 11.70
C ASP A 317 -19.02 -13.63 11.03
N ASP A 318 -19.76 -12.67 11.63
CA ASP A 318 -20.99 -12.11 11.05
C ASP A 318 -20.70 -10.99 10.03
N LEU A 319 -19.57 -10.28 10.17
CA LEU A 319 -19.23 -9.07 9.41
C LEU A 319 -18.30 -9.35 8.21
N LEU A 320 -17.36 -10.28 8.36
CA LEU A 320 -16.38 -10.60 7.33
C LEU A 320 -17.05 -11.26 6.12
N GLY A 321 -16.67 -10.80 4.94
CA GLY A 321 -17.16 -11.33 3.66
C GLY A 321 -18.50 -10.76 3.19
N GLN A 322 -19.09 -9.80 3.91
CA GLN A 322 -20.23 -9.01 3.41
C GLN A 322 -19.74 -7.67 2.87
N THR A 323 -20.12 -7.32 1.64
CA THR A 323 -19.85 -5.96 1.15
C THR A 323 -20.72 -4.94 1.91
N PRO A 324 -20.15 -3.87 2.49
CA PRO A 324 -20.93 -2.82 3.15
C PRO A 324 -21.98 -2.17 2.23
N GLN A 325 -23.17 -1.88 2.76
CA GLN A 325 -24.27 -1.27 2.00
C GLN A 325 -23.88 0.04 1.29
N THR A 326 -22.96 0.81 1.89
CA THR A 326 -22.41 2.04 1.33
C THR A 326 -21.83 1.85 -0.07
N VAL A 327 -21.21 0.70 -0.36
CA VAL A 327 -20.64 0.41 -1.71
C VAL A 327 -21.74 0.32 -2.76
N TYR A 328 -22.85 -0.34 -2.43
CA TYR A 328 -24.02 -0.42 -3.30
C TYR A 328 -24.69 0.95 -3.49
N ASP A 329 -24.73 1.77 -2.45
CA ASP A 329 -25.36 3.09 -2.52
C ASP A 329 -24.54 4.07 -3.36
N ILE A 330 -23.21 4.02 -3.25
CA ILE A 330 -22.27 4.75 -4.13
C ILE A 330 -22.49 4.31 -5.59
N ALA A 331 -22.55 3.01 -5.86
CA ALA A 331 -22.77 2.50 -7.22
C ALA A 331 -24.14 2.91 -7.80
N LYS A 332 -25.20 2.92 -6.97
CA LYS A 332 -26.56 3.31 -7.38
C LYS A 332 -26.68 4.77 -7.79
N ALA A 333 -25.76 5.64 -7.36
CA ALA A 333 -25.79 7.04 -7.75
C ALA A 333 -25.65 7.25 -9.27
N ALA A 334 -25.02 6.31 -9.99
CA ALA A 334 -24.94 6.33 -11.45
C ALA A 334 -26.15 5.72 -12.17
N PHE A 335 -27.10 5.10 -11.46
CA PHE A 335 -28.25 4.43 -12.08
C PHE A 335 -29.13 5.36 -12.94
N PRO A 336 -29.36 6.64 -12.60
CA PRO A 336 -30.11 7.55 -13.47
C PRO A 336 -29.51 7.66 -14.88
N LEU A 337 -28.18 7.59 -15.02
CA LEU A 337 -27.48 7.61 -16.30
C LEU A 337 -27.52 6.24 -16.99
N LEU A 338 -27.22 5.19 -16.23
CA LEU A 338 -27.10 3.84 -16.78
C LEU A 338 -28.44 3.28 -17.26
N LYS A 339 -29.54 3.55 -16.53
CA LYS A 339 -30.88 3.04 -16.85
C LYS A 339 -31.47 3.59 -18.15
N GLU A 340 -30.87 4.58 -18.77
CA GLU A 340 -31.30 5.04 -20.10
C GLU A 340 -31.00 3.98 -21.18
N HIS A 341 -29.83 3.32 -21.09
CA HIS A 341 -29.31 2.42 -22.11
C HIS A 341 -29.14 0.97 -21.63
N PHE A 342 -29.06 0.76 -20.31
CA PHE A 342 -28.77 -0.52 -19.69
C PHE A 342 -29.79 -0.92 -18.63
N ASP A 343 -29.82 -2.21 -18.32
CA ASP A 343 -30.46 -2.79 -17.14
C ASP A 343 -29.37 -3.14 -16.12
N PRO A 344 -28.98 -2.19 -15.25
CA PRO A 344 -27.89 -2.40 -14.29
C PRO A 344 -28.27 -3.42 -13.21
N GLU A 345 -27.44 -4.46 -13.06
CA GLU A 345 -27.62 -5.51 -12.06
C GLU A 345 -26.38 -5.72 -11.20
N PHE A 346 -26.56 -5.87 -9.89
CA PHE A 346 -25.47 -6.24 -9.00
C PHE A 346 -25.26 -7.76 -8.97
N GLY A 347 -24.01 -8.19 -8.85
CA GLY A 347 -23.66 -9.59 -8.65
C GLY A 347 -22.26 -9.79 -8.07
N GLY A 348 -21.92 -11.05 -7.76
CA GLY A 348 -20.58 -11.47 -7.39
C GLY A 348 -20.00 -10.75 -6.16
N ASP A 349 -20.63 -10.88 -5.00
CA ASP A 349 -20.09 -10.33 -3.74
C ASP A 349 -18.95 -11.23 -3.23
N PHE A 350 -17.70 -10.84 -3.52
CA PHE A 350 -16.49 -11.56 -3.15
C PHE A 350 -15.35 -10.57 -2.94
N HIS A 351 -14.32 -10.94 -2.18
CA HIS A 351 -13.12 -10.12 -2.10
C HIS A 351 -12.34 -10.10 -3.43
N TRP A 352 -11.64 -9.00 -3.68
CA TRP A 352 -10.93 -8.71 -4.93
C TRP A 352 -10.06 -9.87 -5.43
N GLN A 353 -9.31 -10.51 -4.54
CA GLN A 353 -8.39 -11.60 -4.91
C GLN A 353 -9.08 -12.86 -5.42
N LEU A 354 -10.31 -13.16 -4.99
CA LEU A 354 -11.09 -14.27 -5.58
C LEU A 354 -11.63 -13.89 -6.95
N LYS A 355 -12.07 -12.64 -7.13
CA LYS A 355 -12.54 -12.14 -8.42
C LYS A 355 -11.47 -12.19 -9.48
N THR A 356 -10.25 -11.71 -9.19
CA THR A 356 -9.16 -11.72 -10.17
C THR A 356 -8.85 -13.13 -10.67
N ARG A 357 -8.92 -14.16 -9.81
CA ARG A 357 -8.79 -15.57 -10.24
C ARG A 357 -9.87 -15.99 -11.23
N GLN A 358 -11.12 -15.62 -10.98
CA GLN A 358 -12.25 -15.93 -11.88
C GLN A 358 -12.17 -15.14 -13.20
N TYR A 359 -11.57 -13.95 -13.16
CA TYR A 359 -11.48 -13.03 -14.30
C TYR A 359 -10.45 -13.42 -15.35
N ARG A 360 -9.36 -14.09 -14.95
CA ARG A 360 -8.28 -14.54 -15.85
C ARG A 360 -8.77 -15.28 -17.11
N ASN A 361 -9.91 -15.96 -17.03
CA ASN A 361 -10.42 -16.79 -18.13
C ASN A 361 -11.54 -16.14 -18.95
N ARG A 362 -12.00 -14.93 -18.61
CA ARG A 362 -13.15 -14.31 -19.30
C ARG A 362 -13.16 -12.79 -19.40
N VAL A 363 -12.38 -12.10 -18.58
CA VAL A 363 -12.46 -10.65 -18.40
C VAL A 363 -11.21 -9.96 -18.96
N VAL A 364 -11.40 -8.93 -19.78
CA VAL A 364 -10.33 -8.00 -20.18
C VAL A 364 -10.50 -6.68 -19.43
N PRO A 365 -9.57 -6.30 -18.54
CA PRO A 365 -9.55 -4.98 -17.91
C PRO A 365 -9.41 -3.89 -18.96
N THR A 366 -10.20 -2.82 -18.85
CA THR A 366 -10.18 -1.72 -19.83
C THR A 366 -9.89 -0.36 -19.23
N ARG A 367 -10.35 -0.12 -17.99
CA ARG A 367 -10.13 1.15 -17.30
C ARG A 367 -10.27 0.97 -15.80
N PHE A 368 -9.54 1.77 -15.04
CA PHE A 368 -9.67 1.89 -13.59
C PHE A 368 -10.07 3.30 -13.18
N ASP A 369 -10.61 3.43 -11.97
CA ASP A 369 -10.66 4.71 -11.27
C ASP A 369 -10.62 4.50 -9.75
N PHE A 370 -10.26 5.54 -9.00
CA PHE A 370 -9.98 5.48 -7.57
C PHE A 370 -10.60 6.68 -6.84
N TRP A 371 -11.08 6.47 -5.62
CA TRP A 371 -11.65 7.54 -4.78
C TRP A 371 -11.13 7.47 -3.34
N GLY A 372 -11.36 8.54 -2.59
CA GLY A 372 -10.91 8.73 -1.22
C GLY A 372 -9.38 8.72 -1.12
N ALA A 373 -8.88 8.13 -0.02
CA ALA A 373 -7.43 8.01 0.23
C ALA A 373 -6.69 7.23 -0.87
N LEU A 374 -7.33 6.22 -1.48
CA LEU A 374 -6.73 5.49 -2.62
C LEU A 374 -6.65 6.38 -3.87
N GLY A 375 -7.67 7.20 -4.12
CA GLY A 375 -7.67 8.17 -5.21
C GLY A 375 -6.57 9.22 -5.06
N GLN A 376 -6.39 9.74 -3.84
CA GLN A 376 -5.28 10.66 -3.55
C GLN A 376 -3.92 9.99 -3.78
N HIS A 377 -3.71 8.80 -3.23
CA HIS A 377 -2.47 8.05 -3.41
C HIS A 377 -2.16 7.76 -4.89
N ALA A 378 -3.14 7.31 -5.67
CA ALA A 378 -2.95 7.01 -7.09
C ALA A 378 -2.53 8.26 -7.90
N ARG A 379 -3.13 9.42 -7.61
CA ARG A 379 -2.78 10.69 -8.25
C ARG A 379 -1.37 11.16 -7.87
N GLU A 380 -1.03 11.11 -6.58
CA GLU A 380 0.31 11.46 -6.09
C GLU A 380 1.37 10.55 -6.70
N PHE A 381 1.13 9.24 -6.71
CA PHE A 381 2.03 8.25 -7.27
C PHE A 381 2.34 8.53 -8.75
N VAL A 382 1.32 8.72 -9.59
CA VAL A 382 1.51 8.96 -11.03
C VAL A 382 2.11 10.34 -11.33
N SER A 383 1.88 11.31 -10.45
CA SER A 383 2.41 12.68 -10.60
C SER A 383 3.86 12.80 -10.11
N ASN A 384 4.30 11.89 -9.23
CA ASN A 384 5.62 11.92 -8.64
C ASN A 384 6.73 11.72 -9.71
N PRO A 385 7.77 12.58 -9.75
CA PRO A 385 8.84 12.49 -10.73
C PRO A 385 9.64 11.18 -10.67
N ALA A 386 9.88 10.62 -9.49
CA ALA A 386 10.57 9.33 -9.34
C ALA A 386 9.81 8.21 -10.03
N VAL A 387 8.48 8.22 -9.95
CA VAL A 387 7.63 7.26 -10.66
C VAL A 387 7.76 7.44 -12.17
N ARG A 388 7.59 8.67 -12.67
CA ARG A 388 7.57 8.97 -14.10
C ARG A 388 8.93 8.86 -14.80
N ASN A 389 10.02 9.04 -14.07
CA ASN A 389 11.37 9.06 -14.64
C ASN A 389 12.12 7.75 -14.39
N ASN A 390 11.94 7.12 -13.22
CA ASN A 390 12.80 6.04 -12.75
C ASN A 390 12.05 4.69 -12.61
N TYR A 391 10.92 4.69 -11.90
CA TYR A 391 10.20 3.45 -11.56
C TYR A 391 9.36 2.90 -12.72
N MET A 392 8.42 3.69 -13.23
CA MET A 392 7.54 3.35 -14.36
C MET A 392 7.67 4.39 -15.49
N PRO A 393 8.83 4.50 -16.18
CA PRO A 393 9.02 5.56 -17.17
C PRO A 393 8.09 5.51 -18.38
N PHE A 394 7.46 4.35 -18.63
CA PHE A 394 6.43 4.24 -19.65
C PHE A 394 5.19 5.11 -19.33
N VAL A 395 4.91 5.43 -18.07
CA VAL A 395 3.85 6.36 -17.65
C VAL A 395 4.12 7.75 -18.22
N GLY A 396 5.37 8.23 -18.07
CA GLY A 396 5.82 9.49 -18.64
C GLY A 396 5.82 9.49 -20.17
N LEU A 397 6.45 8.48 -20.77
CA LEU A 397 6.67 8.36 -22.21
C LEU A 397 5.37 8.20 -23.01
N ASN A 398 4.43 7.41 -22.49
CA ASN A 398 3.18 7.10 -23.18
C ASN A 398 2.00 7.96 -22.70
N GLN A 399 2.25 8.95 -21.82
CA GLN A 399 1.23 9.83 -21.26
C GLN A 399 0.10 9.06 -20.55
N LEU A 400 0.44 7.97 -19.86
CA LEU A 400 -0.54 7.20 -19.09
C LEU A 400 -0.84 7.89 -17.76
N ASP A 401 -2.00 7.57 -17.21
CA ASP A 401 -2.44 7.98 -15.89
C ASP A 401 -2.85 6.76 -15.03
N TRP A 402 -3.37 7.02 -13.84
CA TRP A 402 -3.80 5.96 -12.91
C TRP A 402 -5.02 5.16 -13.41
N THR A 403 -5.66 5.57 -14.50
CA THR A 403 -6.85 4.90 -15.05
C THR A 403 -6.48 3.81 -16.07
N ASP A 404 -5.23 3.79 -16.53
CA ASP A 404 -4.72 2.77 -17.44
C ASP A 404 -4.45 1.44 -16.69
N PRO A 405 -4.92 0.29 -17.20
CA PRO A 405 -4.70 -1.01 -16.55
C PRO A 405 -3.25 -1.34 -16.24
N ALA A 406 -2.28 -0.94 -17.07
CA ALA A 406 -0.85 -1.21 -16.84
C ALA A 406 -0.32 -0.51 -15.58
N VAL A 407 -0.88 0.64 -15.25
CA VAL A 407 -0.53 1.43 -14.06
C VAL A 407 -1.37 0.98 -12.87
N ALA A 408 -2.69 0.96 -13.04
CA ALA A 408 -3.66 0.70 -11.98
C ALA A 408 -3.52 -0.70 -11.39
N MET A 409 -3.29 -1.73 -12.21
CA MET A 409 -3.11 -3.08 -11.69
C MET A 409 -1.86 -3.22 -10.84
N THR A 410 -0.79 -2.50 -11.17
CA THR A 410 0.42 -2.48 -10.34
C THR A 410 0.12 -1.82 -8.99
N LEU A 411 -0.59 -0.69 -8.99
CA LEU A 411 -1.04 -0.02 -7.76
C LEU A 411 -1.92 -0.93 -6.90
N VAL A 412 -3.00 -1.48 -7.45
CA VAL A 412 -3.95 -2.34 -6.74
C VAL A 412 -3.30 -3.61 -6.19
N ALA A 413 -2.44 -4.25 -6.98
CA ALA A 413 -1.72 -5.44 -6.53
C ALA A 413 -0.73 -5.09 -5.41
N ASN A 414 -0.01 -3.97 -5.50
CA ASN A 414 0.91 -3.54 -4.46
C ASN A 414 0.18 -3.18 -3.16
N LEU A 415 -1.02 -2.59 -3.24
CA LEU A 415 -1.84 -2.26 -2.07
C LEU A 415 -2.16 -3.49 -1.20
N SER A 416 -2.32 -4.68 -1.78
CA SER A 416 -2.73 -5.88 -1.02
C SER A 416 -1.66 -6.97 -0.92
N LEU A 417 -0.90 -7.18 -2.00
CA LEU A 417 0.11 -8.23 -2.09
C LEU A 417 1.53 -7.73 -1.79
N GLY A 418 1.71 -6.42 -1.59
CA GLY A 418 3.02 -5.78 -1.47
C GLY A 418 3.77 -5.69 -2.80
N ALA A 419 4.99 -5.15 -2.79
CA ALA A 419 5.86 -5.15 -3.97
C ALA A 419 6.43 -6.56 -4.27
N PRO A 420 6.60 -6.95 -5.54
CA PRO A 420 7.47 -8.08 -5.88
C PRO A 420 8.87 -7.89 -5.28
N PHE A 421 9.51 -8.96 -4.80
CA PHE A 421 10.81 -8.91 -4.12
C PHE A 421 10.88 -7.91 -2.95
N PRO A 422 10.11 -8.14 -1.86
CA PRO A 422 10.10 -7.23 -0.72
C PRO A 422 11.51 -6.90 -0.23
N ARG A 423 11.80 -5.60 -0.02
CA ARG A 423 13.11 -5.07 0.39
C ARG A 423 14.23 -5.22 -0.65
N GLY A 424 13.90 -5.58 -1.90
CA GLY A 424 14.85 -5.74 -3.00
C GLY A 424 15.70 -7.01 -2.95
N VAL A 425 15.27 -8.05 -2.24
CA VAL A 425 15.99 -9.34 -2.13
C VAL A 425 15.21 -10.48 -2.78
N ILE A 426 15.90 -11.55 -3.23
CA ILE A 426 15.26 -12.69 -3.88
C ILE A 426 15.32 -13.93 -2.99
N LYS A 427 14.17 -14.38 -2.49
CA LYS A 427 14.00 -15.70 -1.84
C LYS A 427 13.76 -16.80 -2.87
N CYS A 428 13.84 -18.06 -2.45
CA CYS A 428 13.49 -19.19 -3.33
C CYS A 428 12.00 -19.17 -3.70
N SER A 429 11.13 -18.73 -2.79
CA SER A 429 9.71 -18.48 -3.08
C SER A 429 9.50 -17.37 -4.10
N ASP A 430 10.22 -16.25 -3.98
CA ASP A 430 10.15 -15.14 -4.95
C ASP A 430 10.62 -15.59 -6.34
N ALA A 431 11.71 -16.36 -6.40
CA ALA A 431 12.22 -16.94 -7.65
C ALA A 431 11.18 -17.88 -8.30
N PHE A 432 10.53 -18.75 -7.51
CA PHE A 432 9.46 -19.61 -7.99
C PHE A 432 8.27 -18.82 -8.53
N LEU A 433 7.80 -17.81 -7.78
CA LEU A 433 6.67 -16.98 -8.21
C LEU A 433 7.00 -16.19 -9.48
N THR A 434 8.20 -15.63 -9.57
CA THR A 434 8.68 -14.94 -10.79
C THR A 434 8.72 -15.88 -11.98
N GLY A 435 9.25 -17.09 -11.79
CA GLY A 435 9.24 -18.13 -12.80
C GLY A 435 7.82 -18.42 -13.27
N ARG A 436 6.88 -18.66 -12.34
CA ARG A 436 5.47 -18.94 -12.63
C ARG A 436 4.82 -17.82 -13.43
N VAL A 437 5.00 -16.56 -13.03
CA VAL A 437 4.41 -15.40 -13.71
C VAL A 437 4.91 -15.28 -15.15
N LEU A 438 6.21 -15.46 -15.39
CA LEU A 438 6.77 -15.45 -16.74
C LEU A 438 6.34 -16.69 -17.55
N GLY A 439 6.18 -17.84 -16.89
CA GLY A 439 5.68 -19.07 -17.49
C GLY A 439 4.22 -18.95 -17.91
N ASP A 440 3.37 -18.33 -17.09
CA ASP A 440 1.98 -18.02 -17.41
C ASP A 440 1.87 -17.15 -18.67
N LEU A 441 2.70 -16.09 -18.75
CA LEU A 441 2.76 -15.23 -19.93
C LEU A 441 3.28 -15.98 -21.15
N ALA A 442 4.32 -16.80 -21.01
CA ALA A 442 4.87 -17.58 -22.12
C ALA A 442 3.83 -18.57 -22.67
N VAL A 443 3.12 -19.29 -21.80
CA VAL A 443 2.05 -20.22 -22.17
C VAL A 443 0.89 -19.48 -22.84
N ALA A 444 0.44 -18.36 -22.28
CA ALA A 444 -0.63 -17.57 -22.87
C ALA A 444 -0.23 -17.00 -24.25
N ALA A 445 0.99 -16.47 -24.37
CA ALA A 445 1.53 -15.95 -25.62
C ALA A 445 1.69 -17.05 -26.68
N PHE A 446 2.23 -18.21 -26.32
CA PHE A 446 2.38 -19.36 -27.22
C PHE A 446 1.04 -19.82 -27.79
N ASN A 447 0.02 -19.94 -26.93
CA ASN A 447 -1.32 -20.34 -27.36
C ASN A 447 -2.02 -19.26 -28.20
N ALA A 448 -1.64 -17.99 -28.12
CA ALA A 448 -2.25 -16.91 -28.89
C ALA A 448 -1.71 -16.77 -30.33
N VAL A 449 -0.56 -17.38 -30.64
CA VAL A 449 0.09 -17.29 -31.96
C VAL A 449 -0.66 -18.02 -33.10
N PRO A 450 -1.21 -19.24 -32.93
CA PRO A 450 -1.62 -20.07 -34.07
C PRO A 450 -2.83 -19.56 -34.85
N ASP A 451 -3.82 -18.96 -34.19
CA ASP A 451 -5.11 -18.62 -34.79
C ASP A 451 -5.72 -17.35 -34.16
N LYS A 452 -6.24 -16.45 -35.00
CA LYS A 452 -6.85 -15.19 -34.54
C LYS A 452 -8.12 -15.41 -33.73
N VAL A 453 -8.93 -16.41 -34.07
CA VAL A 453 -10.18 -16.70 -33.34
C VAL A 453 -9.85 -17.27 -31.95
N HIS A 454 -8.87 -18.18 -31.87
CA HIS A 454 -8.38 -18.68 -30.61
C HIS A 454 -7.72 -17.58 -29.76
N ALA A 455 -6.88 -16.73 -30.37
CA ALA A 455 -6.25 -15.60 -29.70
C ALA A 455 -7.28 -14.66 -29.07
N ALA A 456 -8.39 -14.39 -29.77
CA ALA A 456 -9.48 -13.59 -29.22
C ALA A 456 -10.15 -14.26 -28.00
N ARG A 457 -10.30 -15.58 -27.98
CA ARG A 457 -10.91 -16.30 -26.83
C ARG A 457 -10.04 -16.33 -25.57
N ILE A 458 -8.72 -16.36 -25.76
CA ILE A 458 -7.74 -16.38 -24.67
C ILE A 458 -7.15 -15.00 -24.35
N GLU A 459 -7.66 -13.95 -25.01
CA GLU A 459 -7.29 -12.55 -24.74
C GLU A 459 -7.29 -12.22 -23.25
N PRO A 460 -8.30 -12.60 -22.43
CA PRO A 460 -8.25 -12.43 -20.98
C PRO A 460 -6.98 -13.00 -20.34
N MET A 461 -6.61 -14.23 -20.68
CA MET A 461 -5.46 -14.90 -20.08
C MET A 461 -4.16 -14.18 -20.43
N VAL A 462 -4.03 -13.72 -21.69
CA VAL A 462 -2.87 -12.98 -22.16
C VAL A 462 -2.76 -11.63 -21.43
N GLU A 463 -3.86 -10.87 -21.34
CA GLU A 463 -3.86 -9.55 -20.71
C GLU A 463 -3.55 -9.63 -19.22
N TRP A 464 -4.17 -10.54 -18.48
CA TRP A 464 -3.88 -10.73 -17.05
C TRP A 464 -2.43 -11.18 -16.81
N ALA A 465 -1.92 -12.11 -17.61
CA ALA A 465 -0.52 -12.56 -17.49
C ALA A 465 0.46 -11.44 -17.85
N GLN A 466 0.15 -10.61 -18.85
CA GLN A 466 0.97 -9.46 -19.23
C GLN A 466 1.02 -8.40 -18.13
N LEU A 467 -0.11 -8.08 -17.51
CA LEU A 467 -0.19 -7.11 -16.41
C LEU A 467 0.54 -7.62 -15.15
N GLU A 468 0.42 -8.91 -14.83
CA GLU A 468 1.15 -9.51 -13.70
C GLU A 468 2.67 -9.55 -13.98
N ALA A 469 3.08 -9.94 -15.19
CA ALA A 469 4.49 -9.93 -15.59
C ALA A 469 5.09 -8.52 -15.61
N LEU A 470 4.32 -7.51 -16.03
CA LEU A 470 4.74 -6.11 -16.01
C LEU A 470 5.06 -5.65 -14.58
N ARG A 471 4.22 -5.98 -13.61
CA ARG A 471 4.46 -5.67 -12.19
C ARG A 471 5.79 -6.24 -11.69
N PHE A 472 6.10 -7.50 -12.01
CA PHE A 472 7.40 -8.10 -11.67
C PHE A 472 8.56 -7.45 -12.45
N ALA A 473 8.35 -7.15 -13.73
CA ALA A 473 9.37 -6.52 -14.58
C ALA A 473 9.77 -5.11 -14.08
N ILE A 474 8.84 -4.35 -13.52
CA ILE A 474 9.13 -3.04 -12.92
C ILE A 474 10.13 -3.19 -11.76
N GLU A 475 9.92 -4.14 -10.85
CA GLU A 475 10.84 -4.38 -9.73
C GLU A 475 12.17 -4.96 -10.17
N MET A 476 12.17 -5.95 -11.07
CA MET A 476 13.41 -6.51 -11.63
C MET A 476 14.26 -5.43 -12.30
N LYS A 477 13.62 -4.45 -12.95
CA LYS A 477 14.30 -3.30 -13.52
C LYS A 477 14.93 -2.43 -12.45
N GLN A 478 14.25 -2.17 -11.33
CA GLN A 478 14.85 -1.43 -10.22
C GLN A 478 16.08 -2.14 -9.67
N MET A 479 15.98 -3.46 -9.43
CA MET A 479 17.10 -4.28 -8.99
C MET A 479 18.28 -4.22 -9.96
N TYR A 480 18.03 -4.31 -11.27
CA TYR A 480 19.05 -4.15 -12.30
C TYR A 480 19.73 -2.78 -12.27
N VAL A 481 18.96 -1.69 -12.12
CA VAL A 481 19.50 -0.32 -12.14
C VAL A 481 20.44 -0.05 -10.97
N ILE A 482 20.14 -0.64 -9.80
CA ILE A 482 20.92 -0.41 -8.57
C ILE A 482 22.04 -1.42 -8.37
N ALA A 483 21.95 -2.63 -8.93
CA ALA A 483 22.97 -3.67 -8.77
C ALA A 483 24.25 -3.36 -9.55
N GLU A 484 25.41 -3.55 -8.93
CA GLU A 484 26.71 -3.32 -9.57
C GLU A 484 27.12 -4.49 -10.47
N GLU A 485 26.82 -5.71 -10.07
CA GLU A 485 27.26 -6.93 -10.77
C GLU A 485 26.34 -7.36 -11.92
N VAL A 486 25.10 -6.87 -11.98
CA VAL A 486 24.14 -7.20 -13.05
C VAL A 486 24.35 -6.25 -14.23
N VAL A 487 25.30 -6.59 -15.12
CA VAL A 487 25.72 -5.72 -16.23
C VAL A 487 24.96 -5.94 -17.53
N THR A 488 24.34 -7.11 -17.71
CA THR A 488 23.57 -7.42 -18.92
C THR A 488 22.26 -6.63 -18.89
N PRO A 489 21.94 -5.83 -19.93
CA PRO A 489 20.68 -5.08 -19.96
C PRO A 489 19.45 -5.98 -19.89
N MET A 490 18.50 -5.61 -19.03
CA MET A 490 17.23 -6.33 -18.90
C MET A 490 16.43 -6.28 -20.22
N PRO A 491 16.00 -7.44 -20.78
CA PRO A 491 15.08 -7.48 -21.92
C PRO A 491 13.71 -6.87 -21.60
N MET A 492 13.10 -6.18 -22.58
CA MET A 492 11.77 -5.59 -22.42
C MET A 492 10.67 -6.57 -22.80
N LEU A 493 9.58 -6.60 -22.04
CA LEU A 493 8.34 -7.27 -22.44
C LEU A 493 7.72 -6.58 -23.68
N SER A 494 7.09 -7.37 -24.55
CA SER A 494 6.45 -6.84 -25.76
C SER A 494 4.93 -6.96 -25.72
N ASN A 495 4.24 -5.86 -26.03
CA ASN A 495 2.81 -5.88 -26.32
C ASN A 495 2.49 -6.33 -27.75
N ASP A 496 3.49 -6.48 -28.62
CA ASP A 496 3.31 -7.01 -29.98
C ASP A 496 3.06 -8.53 -29.90
N PRO A 497 1.88 -9.03 -30.32
CA PRO A 497 1.57 -10.46 -30.27
C PRO A 497 2.61 -11.34 -30.97
N ALA A 498 3.28 -10.85 -32.01
CA ALA A 498 4.27 -11.62 -32.75
C ALA A 498 5.61 -11.78 -32.01
N LYS A 499 5.92 -10.86 -31.07
CA LYS A 499 7.19 -10.83 -30.33
C LYS A 499 7.04 -11.18 -28.86
N ARG A 500 5.81 -11.24 -28.34
CA ARG A 500 5.52 -11.43 -26.93
C ARG A 500 6.19 -12.68 -26.36
N LEU A 501 6.07 -13.83 -27.03
CA LEU A 501 6.69 -15.08 -26.59
C LEU A 501 8.22 -14.96 -26.52
N GLU A 502 8.86 -14.54 -27.62
CA GLU A 502 10.32 -14.37 -27.69
C GLU A 502 10.83 -13.40 -26.62
N SER A 503 10.15 -12.26 -26.44
CA SER A 503 10.52 -11.28 -25.42
C SER A 503 10.41 -11.82 -23.98
N THR A 504 9.41 -12.67 -23.74
CA THR A 504 9.20 -13.32 -22.44
C THR A 504 10.28 -14.37 -22.17
N GLU A 505 10.63 -15.18 -23.17
CA GLU A 505 11.71 -16.17 -23.07
C GLU A 505 13.08 -15.49 -22.84
N MET A 506 13.35 -14.39 -23.54
CA MET A 506 14.56 -13.59 -23.34
C MET A 506 14.64 -13.05 -21.91
N LEU A 507 13.54 -12.50 -21.39
CA LEU A 507 13.49 -12.01 -20.02
C LEU A 507 13.68 -13.16 -19.01
N ALA A 508 13.01 -14.29 -19.20
CA ALA A 508 13.15 -15.45 -18.31
C ALA A 508 14.59 -15.97 -18.29
N GLN A 509 15.26 -16.01 -19.44
CA GLN A 509 16.66 -16.39 -19.54
C GLN A 509 17.58 -15.39 -18.81
N TRP A 510 17.32 -14.08 -18.93
CA TRP A 510 18.06 -13.04 -18.21
C TRP A 510 17.86 -13.14 -16.70
N VAL A 511 16.63 -13.36 -16.21
CA VAL A 511 16.36 -13.55 -14.78
C VAL A 511 17.16 -14.73 -14.24
N ARG A 512 17.15 -15.84 -14.97
CA ARG A 512 17.87 -17.05 -14.59
C ARG A 512 19.39 -16.86 -14.61
N ALA A 513 19.93 -16.26 -15.67
CA ALA A 513 21.37 -16.25 -15.94
C ALA A 513 22.11 -15.05 -15.32
N ASP A 514 21.47 -13.88 -15.29
CA ASP A 514 22.09 -12.61 -14.92
C ASP A 514 21.59 -12.12 -13.56
N LEU A 515 20.27 -12.06 -13.33
CA LEU A 515 19.70 -11.58 -12.05
C LEU A 515 19.94 -12.58 -10.90
N ILE A 516 19.53 -13.84 -11.05
CA ILE A 516 19.76 -14.87 -10.03
C ILE A 516 21.19 -15.41 -10.10
N SER A 517 21.71 -15.59 -11.31
CA SER A 517 23.02 -16.18 -11.62
C SER A 517 23.23 -17.65 -11.22
N LYS A 518 24.27 -18.27 -11.79
CA LYS A 518 24.65 -19.68 -11.50
C LYS A 518 25.19 -19.89 -10.08
N GLN A 519 25.46 -18.82 -9.34
CA GLN A 519 25.94 -18.90 -7.95
C GLN A 519 24.82 -19.33 -6.99
N HIS A 520 23.55 -19.20 -7.42
CA HIS A 520 22.37 -19.48 -6.61
C HIS A 520 21.52 -20.62 -7.20
N PRO A 521 22.02 -21.88 -7.22
CA PRO A 521 21.38 -22.99 -7.91
C PRO A 521 19.99 -23.37 -7.37
N PHE A 522 19.72 -23.17 -6.06
CA PHE A 522 18.38 -23.41 -5.50
C PHE A 522 17.35 -22.42 -6.02
N HIS A 523 17.71 -21.13 -6.08
CA HIS A 523 16.86 -20.09 -6.65
C HIS A 523 16.61 -20.35 -8.14
N GLN A 524 17.65 -20.75 -8.91
CA GLN A 524 17.48 -21.16 -10.30
C GLN A 524 16.55 -22.36 -10.45
N ALA A 525 16.65 -23.37 -9.56
CA ALA A 525 15.78 -24.54 -9.60
C ALA A 525 14.32 -24.18 -9.27
N CYS A 526 14.10 -23.33 -8.26
CA CYS A 526 12.77 -22.79 -7.94
C CYS A 526 12.19 -21.97 -9.09
N PHE A 527 13.00 -21.10 -9.72
CA PHE A 527 12.62 -20.35 -10.91
C PHE A 527 12.28 -21.27 -12.09
N ASP A 528 13.15 -22.23 -12.41
CA ASP A 528 12.95 -23.20 -13.50
C ASP A 528 11.67 -24.04 -13.27
N LEU A 529 11.40 -24.44 -12.01
CA LEU A 529 10.18 -25.15 -11.63
C LEU A 529 8.93 -24.29 -11.89
N GLY A 530 8.93 -23.04 -11.45
CA GLY A 530 7.81 -22.11 -11.69
C GLY A 530 7.61 -21.84 -13.18
N TYR A 531 8.67 -21.56 -13.92
CA TYR A 531 8.62 -21.18 -15.33
C TYR A 531 8.15 -22.32 -16.24
N ARG A 532 8.73 -23.51 -16.08
CA ARG A 532 8.46 -24.65 -16.98
C ARG A 532 7.14 -25.36 -16.66
N HIS A 533 6.66 -25.23 -15.43
CA HIS A 533 5.48 -25.94 -14.94
C HIS A 533 4.39 -24.98 -14.42
N ALA A 534 4.34 -23.76 -14.95
CA ALA A 534 3.38 -22.74 -14.52
C ALA A 534 1.92 -23.24 -14.63
N LEU A 535 1.58 -23.88 -15.75
CA LEU A 535 0.25 -24.47 -15.98
C LEU A 535 -0.11 -25.54 -14.94
N LEU A 536 0.85 -26.40 -14.56
CA LEU A 536 0.67 -27.40 -13.52
C LEU A 536 0.29 -26.76 -12.18
N PHE A 537 0.99 -25.71 -11.76
CA PHE A 537 0.69 -25.02 -10.50
C PHE A 537 -0.63 -24.25 -10.54
N ASN A 538 -1.05 -23.75 -11.70
CA ASN A 538 -2.39 -23.19 -11.86
C ASN A 538 -3.47 -24.26 -11.71
N LEU A 539 -3.34 -25.40 -12.38
CA LEU A 539 -4.30 -26.51 -12.30
C LEU A 539 -4.34 -27.15 -10.91
N LEU A 540 -3.21 -27.21 -10.19
CA LEU A 540 -3.17 -27.62 -8.78
C LEU A 540 -4.00 -26.68 -7.91
N SER A 541 -3.85 -25.37 -8.12
CA SER A 541 -4.64 -24.37 -7.37
C SER A 541 -6.14 -24.43 -7.68
N GLU A 542 -6.50 -24.93 -8.86
CA GLU A 542 -7.88 -25.17 -9.31
C GLU A 542 -8.41 -26.58 -8.98
N GLN A 543 -7.61 -27.43 -8.34
CA GLN A 543 -7.93 -28.85 -8.07
C GLN A 543 -8.29 -29.64 -9.35
N ALA A 544 -7.59 -29.35 -10.45
CA ALA A 544 -7.88 -29.85 -11.80
C ALA A 544 -6.69 -30.56 -12.46
N ILE A 545 -5.80 -31.19 -11.67
CA ILE A 545 -4.56 -31.81 -12.15
C ILE A 545 -4.79 -32.97 -13.14
N ASP A 546 -5.94 -33.65 -13.08
CA ASP A 546 -6.33 -34.75 -13.98
C ASP A 546 -6.37 -34.36 -15.47
N ARG A 547 -6.32 -33.06 -15.77
CA ARG A 547 -6.29 -32.53 -17.15
C ARG A 547 -4.91 -32.60 -17.81
N LEU A 548 -3.86 -32.95 -17.08
CA LEU A 548 -2.48 -33.00 -17.59
C LEU A 548 -2.02 -34.41 -17.97
N SER A 549 -1.01 -34.45 -18.85
CA SER A 549 -0.26 -35.68 -19.12
C SER A 549 0.47 -36.14 -17.85
N PRO A 550 0.53 -37.46 -17.54
CA PRO A 550 1.28 -37.97 -16.39
C PRO A 550 2.77 -37.62 -16.38
N ASP A 551 3.36 -37.28 -17.53
CA ASP A 551 4.79 -36.96 -17.64
C ASP A 551 5.15 -35.56 -17.11
N GLU A 552 4.19 -34.63 -17.12
CA GLU A 552 4.42 -33.25 -16.70
C GLU A 552 4.55 -33.09 -15.17
N PRO A 553 3.65 -33.68 -14.35
CA PRO A 553 3.85 -33.78 -12.90
C PRO A 553 5.15 -34.48 -12.53
N ARG A 554 5.54 -35.56 -13.24
CA ARG A 554 6.78 -36.30 -12.94
C ARG A 554 8.02 -35.43 -13.09
N ALA A 555 8.11 -34.66 -14.18
CA ALA A 555 9.24 -33.75 -14.42
C ALA A 555 9.34 -32.66 -13.34
N ALA A 556 8.21 -32.07 -12.94
CA ALA A 556 8.16 -31.09 -11.86
C ALA A 556 8.59 -31.70 -10.52
N VAL A 557 8.10 -32.89 -10.18
CA VAL A 557 8.45 -33.60 -8.94
C VAL A 557 9.93 -33.94 -8.89
N CYS A 558 10.56 -34.32 -10.01
CA CYS A 558 12.01 -34.53 -10.04
C CYS A 558 12.79 -33.28 -9.59
N ILE A 559 12.34 -32.09 -9.97
CA ILE A 559 12.94 -30.83 -9.54
C ILE A 559 12.66 -30.60 -8.04
N VAL A 560 11.42 -30.78 -7.58
CA VAL A 560 11.05 -30.63 -6.16
C VAL A 560 11.88 -31.56 -5.26
N ARG A 561 12.00 -32.85 -5.62
CA ARG A 561 12.84 -33.82 -4.90
C ARG A 561 14.30 -33.39 -4.89
N SER A 562 14.82 -32.90 -6.00
CA SER A 562 16.20 -32.40 -6.08
C SER A 562 16.45 -31.20 -5.16
N ILE A 563 15.49 -30.26 -5.12
CA ILE A 563 15.52 -29.12 -4.19
C ILE A 563 15.52 -29.62 -2.76
N LEU A 564 14.55 -30.45 -2.35
CA LEU A 564 14.43 -30.97 -0.99
C LEU A 564 15.69 -31.71 -0.53
N LYS A 565 16.23 -32.60 -1.38
CA LYS A 565 17.47 -33.34 -1.07
C LYS A 565 18.62 -32.38 -0.80
N GLY A 566 18.84 -31.41 -1.69
CA GLY A 566 19.91 -30.43 -1.53
C GLY A 566 19.71 -29.49 -0.34
N VAL A 567 18.46 -29.12 -0.04
CA VAL A 567 18.10 -28.23 1.07
C VAL A 567 18.29 -28.94 2.42
N LEU A 568 17.84 -30.18 2.57
CA LEU A 568 17.99 -30.91 3.82
C LEU A 568 19.45 -31.19 4.19
N LEU A 569 20.31 -31.44 3.20
CA LEU A 569 21.76 -31.55 3.43
C LEU A 569 22.37 -30.23 3.97
N ARG A 570 21.73 -29.10 3.70
CA ARG A 570 22.13 -27.76 4.20
C ARG A 570 21.35 -27.34 5.44
N ALA A 571 20.32 -28.08 5.84
CA ALA A 571 19.51 -27.76 7.00
C ALA A 571 20.32 -27.83 8.30
N VAL A 572 21.29 -28.73 8.37
CA VAL A 572 22.17 -28.88 9.54
C VAL A 572 23.05 -27.65 9.70
N GLY A 573 22.85 -26.90 10.79
CA GLY A 573 23.55 -25.63 11.05
C GLY A 573 22.97 -24.43 10.29
N SER A 574 21.87 -24.62 9.54
CA SER A 574 21.12 -23.50 8.95
C SER A 574 20.47 -22.63 10.02
N GLN A 575 20.22 -21.37 9.69
CA GLN A 575 19.51 -20.45 10.58
C GLN A 575 18.13 -20.99 10.94
N GLY A 576 17.35 -21.48 9.96
CA GLY A 576 16.04 -22.08 10.22
C GLY A 576 16.06 -23.18 11.27
N GLN A 577 17.07 -24.06 11.24
CA GLN A 577 17.24 -25.12 12.24
C GLN A 577 17.67 -24.57 13.61
N VAL A 578 18.67 -23.68 13.62
CA VAL A 578 19.25 -23.12 14.85
C VAL A 578 18.20 -22.34 15.65
N PHE A 579 17.41 -21.51 14.96
CA PHE A 579 16.42 -20.63 15.58
C PHE A 579 15.01 -21.21 15.59
N LYS A 580 14.81 -22.42 15.04
CA LYS A 580 13.49 -23.05 14.94
C LYS A 580 12.46 -22.11 14.30
N SER A 581 12.84 -21.47 13.20
CA SER A 581 11.95 -20.57 12.47
C SER A 581 10.64 -21.27 12.08
N SER A 582 9.55 -20.52 11.95
CA SER A 582 8.22 -21.08 11.62
C SER A 582 8.24 -21.89 10.32
N GLY A 583 8.85 -21.36 9.26
CA GLY A 583 9.00 -22.06 7.98
C GLY A 583 9.79 -23.37 8.11
N PHE A 584 10.88 -23.36 8.89
CA PHE A 584 11.65 -24.57 9.17
C PHE A 584 10.81 -25.61 9.92
N LEU A 585 10.11 -25.20 10.98
CA LEU A 585 9.29 -26.11 11.79
C LEU A 585 8.17 -26.74 10.97
N GLN A 586 7.50 -25.95 10.13
CA GLN A 586 6.45 -26.45 9.23
C GLN A 586 7.00 -27.45 8.22
N LEU A 587 8.18 -27.18 7.64
CA LEU A 587 8.85 -28.13 6.74
C LEU A 587 9.21 -29.44 7.46
N ILE A 588 9.77 -29.37 8.67
CA ILE A 588 10.11 -30.58 9.43
C ILE A 588 8.85 -31.35 9.81
N ALA A 589 7.77 -30.68 10.21
CA ALA A 589 6.48 -31.33 10.50
C ALA A 589 5.88 -32.02 9.25
N PHE A 590 6.02 -31.41 8.07
CA PHE A 590 5.64 -32.03 6.80
C PHE A 590 6.46 -33.29 6.51
N LEU A 591 7.76 -33.27 6.81
CA LEU A 591 8.66 -34.39 6.52
C LEU A 591 8.68 -35.48 7.60
N GLU A 592 8.22 -35.20 8.82
CA GLU A 592 8.25 -36.13 9.96
C GLU A 592 7.61 -37.50 9.68
N PRO A 593 6.44 -37.60 9.01
CA PRO A 593 5.83 -38.89 8.67
C PRO A 593 6.71 -39.77 7.77
N HIS A 594 7.62 -39.15 7.01
CA HIS A 594 8.41 -39.79 5.96
C HIS A 594 9.86 -40.04 6.38
N LEU A 595 10.44 -39.14 7.19
CA LEU A 595 11.83 -39.25 7.64
C LEU A 595 12.02 -40.23 8.81
N GLY A 596 10.95 -40.62 9.52
CA GLY A 596 11.08 -41.46 10.72
C GLY A 596 11.86 -40.78 11.86
N LEU A 597 11.71 -41.29 13.09
CA LEU A 597 12.18 -40.59 14.31
C LEU A 597 13.70 -40.41 14.44
N ASN A 598 14.53 -41.00 13.56
CA ASN A 598 15.99 -41.10 13.75
C ASN A 598 16.84 -40.93 12.47
N ILE A 599 16.30 -40.39 11.36
CA ILE A 599 17.17 -40.13 10.19
C ILE A 599 18.16 -39.01 10.54
N ASP A 600 19.45 -39.33 10.45
CA ASP A 600 20.51 -38.33 10.44
C ASP A 600 20.44 -37.58 9.10
N LEU A 601 20.16 -36.27 9.16
CA LEU A 601 20.10 -35.41 7.97
C LEU A 601 21.45 -35.33 7.23
N LYS A 602 22.54 -35.84 7.82
CA LYS A 602 23.84 -35.99 7.17
C LYS A 602 23.97 -37.28 6.34
N ASP A 603 23.08 -38.26 6.52
CA ASP A 603 23.04 -39.45 5.69
C ASP A 603 22.28 -39.17 4.39
N GLU A 604 23.02 -38.74 3.37
CA GLU A 604 22.50 -38.41 2.05
C GLU A 604 21.69 -39.55 1.41
N SER A 605 22.09 -40.81 1.63
CA SER A 605 21.39 -41.96 1.06
C SER A 605 20.05 -42.19 1.75
N ALA A 606 20.01 -42.09 3.07
CA ALA A 606 18.77 -42.24 3.84
C ALA A 606 17.79 -41.09 3.54
N VAL A 607 18.28 -39.85 3.50
CA VAL A 607 17.49 -38.66 3.16
C VAL A 607 16.95 -38.76 1.74
N SER A 608 17.77 -39.17 0.77
CA SER A 608 17.31 -39.35 -0.62
C SER A 608 16.22 -40.40 -0.70
N ALA A 609 16.40 -41.57 -0.07
CA ALA A 609 15.42 -42.65 -0.09
C ALA A 609 14.09 -42.24 0.56
N ALA A 610 14.13 -41.48 1.66
CA ALA A 610 12.94 -40.97 2.31
C ALA A 610 12.17 -39.96 1.44
N ILE A 611 12.88 -39.01 0.80
CA ILE A 611 12.26 -38.05 -0.12
C ILE A 611 11.67 -38.74 -1.37
N ASP A 612 12.35 -39.76 -1.88
CA ASP A 612 11.87 -40.52 -3.04
C ASP A 612 10.61 -41.34 -2.72
N ALA A 613 10.35 -41.64 -1.45
CA ALA A 613 9.17 -42.36 -1.00
C ALA A 613 7.92 -41.47 -0.83
N ILE A 614 8.08 -40.14 -0.76
CA ILE A 614 6.95 -39.19 -0.65
C ILE A 614 6.16 -39.20 -1.96
N GLY A 615 4.83 -39.19 -1.86
CA GLY A 615 3.93 -39.18 -3.02
C GLY A 615 4.13 -37.95 -3.91
N ASP A 616 4.07 -38.14 -5.22
CA ASP A 616 4.22 -37.08 -6.23
C ASP A 616 3.19 -35.95 -6.02
N GLU A 617 1.92 -36.30 -5.80
CA GLU A 617 0.82 -35.34 -5.58
C GLU A 617 1.01 -34.53 -4.29
N GLU A 618 1.47 -35.18 -3.21
CA GLU A 618 1.75 -34.54 -1.93
C GLU A 618 2.86 -33.49 -2.07
N LEU A 619 3.97 -33.85 -2.74
CA LEU A 619 5.08 -32.93 -2.97
C LEU A 619 4.68 -31.70 -3.80
N LEU A 620 3.82 -31.89 -4.81
CA LEU A 620 3.37 -30.78 -5.66
C LEU A 620 2.35 -29.89 -4.96
N ALA A 621 1.40 -30.47 -4.23
CA ALA A 621 0.37 -29.73 -3.50
C ALA A 621 0.97 -28.83 -2.41
N ASP A 622 1.98 -29.32 -1.70
CA ASP A 622 2.62 -28.57 -0.61
C ASP A 622 3.77 -27.67 -1.06
N PHE A 623 4.19 -27.72 -2.34
CA PHE A 623 5.34 -26.95 -2.82
C PHE A 623 5.18 -25.45 -2.63
N SER A 624 4.10 -24.87 -3.18
CA SER A 624 3.83 -23.42 -3.15
C SER A 624 3.49 -22.88 -1.76
N GLY A 625 3.28 -23.76 -0.78
CA GLY A 625 2.94 -23.42 0.59
C GLY A 625 4.08 -23.76 1.55
N THR A 626 4.01 -24.95 2.13
CA THR A 626 4.87 -25.40 3.22
C THR A 626 6.33 -25.57 2.79
N ILE A 627 6.56 -26.24 1.65
CA ILE A 627 7.92 -26.65 1.27
C ILE A 627 8.78 -25.43 0.92
N VAL A 628 8.34 -24.55 0.03
CA VAL A 628 9.17 -23.41 -0.41
C VAL A 628 9.45 -22.41 0.72
N LYS A 629 8.51 -22.22 1.66
CA LYS A 629 8.73 -21.44 2.89
C LYS A 629 9.78 -22.08 3.80
N GLY A 630 9.79 -23.41 3.85
CA GLY A 630 10.85 -24.18 4.48
C GLY A 630 12.20 -23.97 3.81
N VAL A 631 12.24 -23.98 2.48
CA VAL A 631 13.46 -23.70 1.70
C VAL A 631 14.00 -22.32 2.03
N ASP A 632 13.15 -21.29 2.05
CA ASP A 632 13.53 -19.92 2.41
C ASP A 632 14.12 -19.79 3.81
N SER A 633 13.75 -20.68 4.74
CA SER A 633 14.31 -20.68 6.10
C SER A 633 15.73 -21.28 6.19
N ILE A 634 16.14 -22.03 5.17
CA ILE A 634 17.42 -22.76 5.14
C ILE A 634 18.40 -22.11 4.16
N ILE A 635 17.90 -21.70 2.99
CA ILE A 635 18.69 -21.14 1.91
C ILE A 635 18.73 -19.61 2.05
N PRO A 636 19.91 -18.98 2.18
CA PRO A 636 20.04 -17.54 2.21
C PRO A 636 19.52 -16.88 0.93
N VAL A 637 18.92 -15.70 1.06
CA VAL A 637 18.42 -14.90 -0.07
C VAL A 637 19.55 -14.51 -1.03
N VAL A 638 19.20 -14.20 -2.29
CA VAL A 638 20.11 -13.50 -3.20
C VAL A 638 20.18 -12.03 -2.75
N LEU A 639 21.39 -11.58 -2.43
CA LEU A 639 21.70 -10.18 -2.13
C LEU A 639 22.57 -9.63 -3.24
N HIS A 640 22.19 -8.45 -3.76
CA HIS A 640 23.02 -7.74 -4.72
C HIS A 640 23.94 -6.72 -4.05
N THR A 641 25.06 -6.41 -4.69
CA THR A 641 25.84 -5.23 -4.31
C THR A 641 25.15 -4.02 -4.91
N THR A 642 24.55 -3.18 -4.06
CA THR A 642 23.84 -1.98 -4.55
C THR A 642 24.75 -0.76 -4.58
N ARG A 643 24.54 0.11 -5.57
CA ARG A 643 25.11 1.45 -5.58
C ARG A 643 24.60 2.24 -4.36
N PRO A 644 25.36 3.22 -3.84
CA PRO A 644 24.92 4.04 -2.73
C PRO A 644 23.52 4.64 -2.99
N PRO A 645 22.59 4.52 -2.03
CA PRO A 645 21.25 5.07 -2.22
C PRO A 645 21.34 6.59 -2.32
N PHE A 646 20.45 7.17 -3.13
CA PHE A 646 20.33 8.62 -3.22
C PHE A 646 20.01 9.23 -1.84
N PRO A 647 20.51 10.43 -1.52
CA PRO A 647 20.15 11.11 -0.28
C PRO A 647 18.64 11.39 -0.24
N ALA A 648 17.90 10.62 0.55
CA ALA A 648 16.48 10.85 0.81
C ALA A 648 16.30 11.60 2.13
N ARG A 649 15.30 12.48 2.23
CA ARG A 649 14.90 13.05 3.53
C ARG A 649 14.11 11.99 4.29
N VAL A 650 14.52 11.73 5.53
CA VAL A 650 13.92 10.72 6.40
C VAL A 650 13.15 11.41 7.52
N ASP A 651 11.89 10.99 7.74
CA ASP A 651 11.13 11.39 8.92
C ASP A 651 11.61 10.60 10.15
N TRP A 652 12.63 11.13 10.82
CA TRP A 652 13.22 10.48 11.99
C TRP A 652 12.25 10.37 13.16
N GLU A 653 11.35 11.34 13.33
CA GLU A 653 10.37 11.32 14.41
C GLU A 653 9.31 10.24 14.16
N TRP A 654 8.92 10.01 12.90
CA TRP A 654 8.06 8.88 12.53
C TRP A 654 8.71 7.53 12.85
N LEU A 655 9.95 7.33 12.41
CA LEU A 655 10.68 6.09 12.67
C LEU A 655 10.83 5.86 14.18
N LYS A 656 11.07 6.92 14.94
CA LYS A 656 11.15 6.88 16.40
C LYS A 656 9.82 6.51 17.05
N GLY A 657 8.71 7.07 16.56
CA GLY A 657 7.36 6.68 16.97
C GLY A 657 7.07 5.20 16.75
N GLY A 658 7.42 4.67 15.57
CA GLY A 658 7.28 3.24 15.27
C GLY A 658 8.14 2.33 16.16
N VAL A 659 9.39 2.71 16.39
CA VAL A 659 10.32 2.00 17.32
C VAL A 659 9.77 1.98 18.75
N LYS A 660 9.24 3.13 19.21
CA LYS A 660 8.63 3.24 20.53
C LYS A 660 7.38 2.38 20.66
N ALA A 661 6.50 2.39 19.67
CA ALA A 661 5.30 1.56 19.67
C ALA A 661 5.64 0.06 19.71
N LEU A 662 6.65 -0.38 18.96
CA LEU A 662 7.16 -1.75 19.02
C LEU A 662 7.71 -2.08 20.43
N PHE A 663 8.48 -1.18 21.02
CA PHE A 663 9.03 -1.35 22.36
C PHE A 663 7.95 -1.45 23.44
N GLU A 664 6.98 -0.55 23.42
CA GLU A 664 5.84 -0.53 24.35
C GLU A 664 4.95 -1.77 24.18
N SER A 665 4.92 -2.37 22.98
CA SER A 665 4.23 -3.63 22.71
C SER A 665 4.98 -4.89 23.21
N GLY A 666 6.16 -4.71 23.81
CA GLY A 666 6.97 -5.79 24.37
C GLY A 666 8.09 -6.29 23.45
N ASP A 667 8.29 -5.70 22.28
CA ASP A 667 9.44 -6.02 21.44
C ASP A 667 10.66 -5.18 21.83
N HIS A 668 11.62 -5.80 22.53
CA HIS A 668 12.79 -5.09 23.05
C HIS A 668 13.98 -5.01 22.07
N CYS A 669 13.80 -5.47 20.83
CA CYS A 669 14.78 -5.31 19.73
C CYS A 669 14.16 -4.62 18.50
N PRO A 670 13.49 -3.45 18.68
CA PRO A 670 12.98 -2.68 17.55
C PRO A 670 14.13 -2.06 16.77
N ALA A 671 13.98 -1.98 15.45
CA ALA A 671 15.02 -1.54 14.54
C ALA A 671 14.50 -0.55 13.49
N VAL A 672 15.40 0.32 13.04
CA VAL A 672 15.27 1.01 11.75
C VAL A 672 15.92 0.12 10.69
N ILE A 673 15.16 -0.24 9.68
CA ILE A 673 15.56 -1.12 8.59
C ILE A 673 15.83 -0.27 7.37
N PHE A 674 17.00 -0.49 6.76
CA PHE A 674 17.37 0.08 5.49
C PHE A 674 17.49 -1.02 4.43
N SER A 675 16.54 -1.05 3.52
CA SER A 675 16.38 -2.12 2.52
C SER A 675 17.18 -1.88 1.22
N GLN A 676 17.31 -2.91 0.36
CA GLN A 676 18.03 -2.80 -0.92
C GLN A 676 17.28 -1.95 -1.95
N ASP A 677 15.96 -1.94 -1.88
CA ASP A 677 15.07 -1.10 -2.69
C ASP A 677 15.09 0.39 -2.28
N GLY A 678 15.92 0.77 -1.29
CA GLY A 678 16.03 2.14 -0.79
C GLY A 678 14.99 2.52 0.26
N MET A 679 14.08 1.62 0.63
CA MET A 679 13.10 1.87 1.68
C MET A 679 13.76 2.00 3.06
N VAL A 680 13.27 2.95 3.85
CA VAL A 680 13.64 3.16 5.25
C VAL A 680 12.39 3.07 6.11
N GLY A 681 12.37 2.13 7.06
CA GLY A 681 11.19 1.88 7.89
C GLY A 681 11.53 1.41 9.29
N SER A 682 10.59 1.53 10.22
CA SER A 682 10.69 0.91 11.53
C SER A 682 10.16 -0.52 11.47
N GLY A 683 10.87 -1.46 12.10
CA GLY A 683 10.48 -2.86 12.20
C GLY A 683 11.12 -3.52 13.43
N ARG A 684 11.17 -4.85 13.44
CA ARG A 684 11.82 -5.62 14.50
C ARG A 684 13.00 -6.41 13.94
N LEU A 685 14.04 -6.63 14.74
CA LEU A 685 15.07 -7.60 14.36
C LEU A 685 14.48 -9.01 14.35
N GLU A 686 14.58 -9.67 13.20
CA GLU A 686 14.27 -11.08 13.05
C GLU A 686 15.50 -11.95 13.32
N GLU A 687 15.30 -13.24 13.58
CA GLU A 687 16.41 -14.18 13.70
C GLU A 687 17.20 -14.23 12.37
N PRO A 688 18.55 -14.27 12.41
CA PRO A 688 19.42 -14.48 13.56
C PRO A 688 19.76 -13.21 14.37
N PHE A 689 19.37 -12.04 13.88
CA PHE A 689 19.79 -10.76 14.46
C PHE A 689 19.11 -10.44 15.78
N ARG A 690 18.06 -11.19 16.15
CA ARG A 690 17.34 -11.02 17.41
C ARG A 690 18.12 -11.52 18.63
N CYS A 691 19.15 -12.35 18.45
CA CYS A 691 20.02 -12.87 19.51
C CYS A 691 21.02 -11.81 20.05
N VAL A 692 20.54 -10.60 20.30
CA VAL A 692 21.29 -9.44 20.78
C VAL A 692 20.65 -8.90 22.07
N SER A 693 21.34 -8.00 22.78
CA SER A 693 20.81 -7.41 24.01
C SER A 693 19.64 -6.46 23.75
N SER A 694 18.70 -6.34 24.67
CA SER A 694 17.61 -5.38 24.55
C SER A 694 18.12 -3.93 24.45
N ILE A 695 17.36 -3.06 23.77
CA ILE A 695 17.49 -1.61 23.99
C ILE A 695 16.92 -1.27 25.39
N SER A 696 17.49 -0.28 26.06
CA SER A 696 17.07 0.12 27.41
C SER A 696 16.01 1.22 27.38
N ASP A 697 16.11 2.14 26.41
CA ASP A 697 15.20 3.26 26.25
C ASP A 697 15.03 3.58 24.74
N PRO A 698 13.82 3.41 24.17
CA PRO A 698 13.57 3.72 22.75
C PRO A 698 13.69 5.22 22.42
N GLU A 699 13.70 6.10 23.42
CA GLU A 699 13.94 7.53 23.23
C GLU A 699 15.41 7.84 22.91
N VAL A 700 16.31 6.93 23.28
CA VAL A 700 17.77 7.10 23.19
C VAL A 700 18.41 6.12 22.22
N GLU A 701 18.08 4.84 22.35
CA GLU A 701 18.71 3.71 21.65
C GLU A 701 17.77 3.05 20.65
N VAL A 702 18.34 2.56 19.55
CA VAL A 702 17.60 1.84 18.51
C VAL A 702 18.53 0.85 17.80
N TYR A 703 17.98 -0.26 17.30
CA TYR A 703 18.73 -1.11 16.39
C TYR A 703 18.68 -0.57 14.96
N VAL A 704 19.71 -0.85 14.18
CA VAL A 704 19.76 -0.56 12.76
C VAL A 704 20.04 -1.87 12.05
N LEU A 705 19.21 -2.20 11.06
CA LEU A 705 19.43 -3.30 10.14
C LEU A 705 19.72 -2.73 8.76
N ASP A 706 20.99 -2.80 8.33
CA ASP A 706 21.39 -2.40 6.99
C ASP A 706 21.48 -3.63 6.08
N GLU A 707 20.69 -3.63 5.02
CA GLU A 707 20.62 -4.72 4.03
C GLU A 707 21.02 -4.26 2.63
N SER A 708 21.38 -2.98 2.48
CA SER A 708 21.72 -2.39 1.18
C SER A 708 23.03 -2.91 0.61
N SER A 709 23.95 -3.33 1.47
CA SER A 709 25.20 -3.93 1.02
C SER A 709 25.05 -5.43 0.81
N ALA A 710 26.04 -6.06 0.16
CA ALA A 710 26.09 -7.53 -0.02
C ALA A 710 26.11 -8.33 1.30
N ARG A 711 26.11 -7.66 2.46
CA ARG A 711 26.00 -8.26 3.80
C ARG A 711 24.99 -7.50 4.64
N ASN A 712 24.12 -8.25 5.31
CA ASN A 712 23.22 -7.69 6.32
C ASN A 712 23.99 -7.42 7.61
N ILE A 713 23.85 -6.22 8.17
CA ILE A 713 24.50 -5.82 9.42
C ILE A 713 23.44 -5.28 10.38
N ALA A 714 23.45 -5.79 11.62
CA ALA A 714 22.65 -5.26 12.72
C ALA A 714 23.55 -4.53 13.74
N LEU A 715 23.24 -3.27 14.05
CA LEU A 715 24.00 -2.44 15.00
C LEU A 715 23.05 -1.82 16.03
N LYS A 716 23.46 -1.75 17.29
CA LYS A 716 22.78 -0.94 18.31
C LYS A 716 23.40 0.45 18.33
N LEU A 717 22.61 1.49 18.08
CA LEU A 717 23.06 2.88 17.98
C LEU A 717 22.16 3.81 18.80
N THR A 718 22.66 5.01 19.09
CA THR A 718 21.82 6.15 19.47
C THR A 718 21.18 6.81 18.25
N TRP A 719 20.09 7.57 18.44
CA TRP A 719 19.43 8.29 17.34
C TRP A 719 20.36 9.24 16.58
N ASN A 720 21.33 9.87 17.26
CA ASN A 720 22.31 10.74 16.60
C ASN A 720 23.32 9.94 15.77
N GLU A 721 23.82 8.82 16.31
CA GLU A 721 24.72 7.93 15.57
C GLU A 721 24.03 7.31 14.35
N LEU A 722 22.73 7.00 14.45
CA LEU A 722 21.93 6.52 13.31
C LEU A 722 21.82 7.59 12.21
N LYS A 723 21.57 8.85 12.56
CA LYS A 723 21.54 9.96 11.60
C LYS A 723 22.89 10.14 10.90
N GLU A 724 24.00 10.04 11.65
CA GLU A 724 25.35 10.07 11.08
C GLU A 724 25.64 8.85 10.18
N PHE A 725 25.19 7.66 10.60
CA PHE A 725 25.31 6.43 9.83
C PHE A 725 24.62 6.56 8.48
N HIS A 726 23.37 7.05 8.46
CA HIS A 726 22.61 7.32 7.24
C HIS A 726 23.33 8.34 6.34
N ALA A 727 23.80 9.46 6.91
CA ALA A 727 24.50 10.49 6.14
C ALA A 727 25.78 9.97 5.46
N LYS A 728 26.57 9.13 6.15
CA LYS A 728 27.77 8.49 5.58
C LYS A 728 27.39 7.50 4.48
N ARG A 729 26.37 6.68 4.72
CA ARG A 729 25.87 5.71 3.75
C ARG A 729 25.41 6.38 2.45
N SER A 730 24.69 7.49 2.53
CA SER A 730 24.22 8.24 1.35
C SER A 730 25.34 8.93 0.55
N GLN A 731 26.56 9.02 1.09
CA GLN A 731 27.72 9.62 0.41
C GLN A 731 28.62 8.57 -0.30
N GLY A 732 28.30 7.28 -0.16
CA GLY A 732 29.16 6.17 -0.59
C GLY A 732 30.28 5.92 0.43
N TYR A 733 30.43 4.67 0.85
CA TYR A 733 31.46 4.25 1.82
C TYR A 733 32.88 4.41 1.30
#